data_AF-A0A3D3NQ89-F1
#
_entry.id   AF-A0A3D3NQ89-F1
#
_cell.length_a   1.000
_cell.length_b   1.000
_cell.length_c   1.000
_cell.angle_alpha   90.00
_cell.angle_beta   90.00
_cell.angle_gamma   90.00
#
_symmetry.space_group_name_H-M   'P 1'
#
loop_
_entity.id
_entity.type
_entity.pdbx_description
1 polymer ?
#
loop_
_entity_poly.entity_id
_entity_poly.type
_entity_poly.pdbx_seq_one_letter_code
_entity_poly.pdbx_strand_id
1 'polypeptide(L)'
;MKPTFFILCLAAAVSLQARTSFDAKDADLNALPTAPKGFEVQLWAKEPLVSNPCAMAFDAKGRLFVGMGPQWRAPRPDSPKDMVVVLEDRDGDGVAESKKVFAEGFNSVQSIAWRGRELWVANSPDLTVVRDTDGDDVADEYVKVFTDLGNIEHCLHGLNWGPDGCLYLSKGNSKGISLDGDAPKEPGRVAPKAFRELWGYPGPKGAPDLPPPSEVFTRETYRATYQDPADDWGQTGGILRYDPATPSLTIHSRGYRNPWDIAFDSAFNWLGTDNDQTGGDRVFMPFQHAHFGWGHPWSPAWPGEGHLPTAPNSGQIIEGSYTGIVFADTPHFPESHRGVWFIGDWMTKKIYLYRPEWNGALNVPQGGRYEDFVVGGKSLFRPTDIAMGPDGVLWVLGWGRDYGGTFDEQGIQNNEGRVYRIVAKDRPLVQSKRPAKPPAEWSFDELLADLGSWIPAWQIDARDELVRRGEVSVGPLLGVLEKPASQAQETWAVWTLAKINVNEVPPKNDNVVLQMIRAGCTEPHDYITDPNPRYRLAAIEAMAAHGQPNGRILNRLISETDPVVYHAGWRTIMAHATEPAMRALATDRNAGIRRAGVLMLMEKLLITEAEVLRLLQDSDESIRQLAALWLSKVKGIEPGAAKDSGIPDAFPLAQNLRAESKHRYLSGTVRQGEPHYTDRAYAIDKFPAFLAGTSMIRTPNADDGSGGDTLLSFDAPLDVTVYVAHDERVKAKPAWLTGFGDSDSVITSTDKHSIFRLFAKDFPAGRITLGGNTADGKPGGKSHYFVILVPKPPDPSGKVATLDEALAALATADPNRGEALFLANGGAGCAACHTMNGRGHAFGPDLTGAGDRFDARHILDSMLNPNAIITEGFSMMSVTMKTGGPQTGVLREQSGLHLTLAQPGGGLVKLERKRIAKEEMHPVSMMPPFGAILNAQQLAELAAFLLSQKAAPKTGFHLQQHDDHFEVVLDGQRIATYQFRHDKVLRPVWINLVTPGRRQVTRNYPPRVPDDVDPGYKAESGGIIHPHIHTGVWLGFGDIDGHDYWRNTARIEQLELIGVKSSADRLSFEVLNRFLTTDGQREVCRQRVRYELARHPQGWKLDLAAEFFNDERDFYFGDQEESGLGVRVASPLRVQGGSGRITNSLGEVNYAGTWGHEAAWWDYSGTLDGKPCGIFVQPHATNPRPCWGHTRDYGVMVLNPFPRQPKESREPYVKTVVKKGESFRLGYTVIVHEGAFQPARP
;
A
#
# COMPACT_ATOMS: atom_id res chain seq x y z
N MET A 1 8.69 -49.23 -7.20
CA MET A 1 9.61 -49.43 -6.05
C MET A 1 9.13 -48.54 -4.92
N LYS A 2 9.11 -49.10 -3.70
CA LYS A 2 8.58 -48.54 -2.45
C LYS A 2 9.45 -47.36 -1.90
N PRO A 3 8.98 -46.64 -0.86
CA PRO A 3 9.12 -45.20 -0.66
C PRO A 3 10.28 -44.79 0.24
N THR A 4 10.62 -43.51 0.25
CA THR A 4 11.37 -42.87 1.35
C THR A 4 11.04 -41.38 1.33
N PHE A 5 10.15 -40.96 2.23
CA PHE A 5 10.03 -39.62 2.86
C PHE A 5 8.66 -39.56 3.56
N PHE A 6 8.57 -40.30 4.67
CA PHE A 6 7.63 -40.06 5.76
C PHE A 6 8.52 -40.05 7.02
N ILE A 7 8.17 -39.20 8.00
CA ILE A 7 8.87 -38.89 9.27
C ILE A 7 9.63 -37.55 9.21
N LEU A 8 8.89 -36.45 9.41
CA LEU A 8 9.29 -35.29 10.23
C LEU A 8 8.08 -34.35 10.47
N CYS A 9 7.01 -34.87 11.08
CA CYS A 9 5.89 -34.06 11.61
C CYS A 9 5.51 -34.44 13.07
N LEU A 10 6.39 -35.13 13.80
CA LEU A 10 6.25 -35.32 15.25
C LEU A 10 7.59 -34.96 15.91
N ALA A 11 7.73 -33.70 16.31
CA ALA A 11 8.59 -33.19 17.40
C ALA A 11 8.89 -31.69 17.20
N ALA A 12 7.86 -30.86 17.38
CA ALA A 12 8.03 -29.48 17.85
C ALA A 12 6.95 -29.15 18.89
N ALA A 13 6.65 -30.13 19.74
CA ALA A 13 6.08 -29.91 21.05
C ALA A 13 7.25 -29.97 22.04
N VAL A 14 7.69 -28.80 22.49
CA VAL A 14 8.20 -28.45 23.84
C VAL A 14 9.02 -27.16 23.74
N SER A 15 8.62 -26.18 24.55
CA SER A 15 9.32 -24.96 24.97
C SER A 15 9.28 -23.71 24.06
N LEU A 16 8.09 -23.13 23.93
CA LEU A 16 7.88 -21.73 24.32
C LEU A 16 6.51 -21.61 25.05
N GLN A 17 6.39 -22.32 26.17
CA GLN A 17 5.31 -22.12 27.15
C GLN A 17 5.66 -20.91 28.03
N ALA A 18 5.20 -19.74 27.59
CA ALA A 18 4.83 -18.55 28.37
C ALA A 18 4.41 -17.50 27.33
N ARG A 19 3.16 -17.05 27.16
CA ARG A 19 1.93 -16.93 27.96
C ARG A 19 0.80 -16.93 26.90
N THR A 20 -0.29 -17.67 26.97
CA THR A 20 -1.42 -17.54 27.89
C THR A 20 -2.18 -18.87 27.94
N SER A 21 -2.38 -19.44 29.13
CA SER A 21 -3.30 -20.55 29.32
C SER A 21 -4.73 -20.09 29.01
N PHE A 22 -5.48 -20.88 28.22
CA PHE A 22 -6.92 -20.70 27.98
C PHE A 22 -7.77 -20.69 29.27
N ASP A 23 -7.22 -21.24 30.36
CA ASP A 23 -7.84 -21.35 31.68
C ASP A 23 -8.07 -19.97 32.33
N ALA A 24 -9.30 -19.47 32.25
CA ALA A 24 -9.76 -18.31 33.04
C ALA A 24 -10.20 -18.73 34.45
N LYS A 25 -9.57 -19.75 35.05
CA LYS A 25 -9.91 -20.27 36.38
C LYS A 25 -9.96 -19.18 37.45
N ASP A 26 -9.12 -18.15 37.31
CA ASP A 26 -9.00 -17.03 38.23
C ASP A 26 -9.91 -15.83 37.90
N ALA A 27 -10.87 -15.99 36.97
CA ALA A 27 -11.82 -14.92 36.66
C ALA A 27 -12.73 -14.62 37.86
N ASP A 28 -12.94 -13.33 38.14
CA ASP A 28 -13.86 -12.87 39.17
C ASP A 28 -15.27 -12.81 38.57
N LEU A 29 -16.15 -13.70 39.05
CA LEU A 29 -17.52 -13.85 38.57
C LEU A 29 -18.40 -12.61 38.84
N ASN A 30 -17.98 -11.74 39.78
CA ASN A 30 -18.70 -10.54 40.18
C ASN A 30 -18.06 -9.25 39.61
N ALA A 31 -16.85 -9.33 39.06
CA ALA A 31 -16.21 -8.17 38.46
C ALA A 31 -16.87 -7.81 37.13
N LEU A 32 -17.02 -6.51 36.89
CA LEU A 32 -17.43 -5.96 35.60
C LEU A 32 -16.21 -5.47 34.80
N PRO A 33 -16.31 -5.45 33.46
CA PRO A 33 -15.33 -4.79 32.60
C PRO A 33 -15.19 -3.31 32.93
N THR A 34 -14.02 -2.75 32.61
CA THR A 34 -13.78 -1.31 32.70
C THR A 34 -14.14 -0.63 31.38
N ALA A 35 -14.89 0.47 31.47
CA ALA A 35 -15.27 1.34 30.34
C ALA A 35 -14.62 2.73 30.51
N PRO A 36 -14.51 3.55 29.45
CA PRO A 36 -13.90 4.87 29.57
C PRO A 36 -14.81 5.81 30.37
N LYS A 37 -14.25 6.94 30.80
CA LYS A 37 -14.99 7.96 31.56
C LYS A 37 -16.25 8.39 30.77
N GLY A 38 -17.39 8.41 31.46
CA GLY A 38 -18.69 8.75 30.86
C GLY A 38 -19.48 7.54 30.36
N PHE A 39 -18.93 6.32 30.48
CA PHE A 39 -19.63 5.09 30.17
C PHE A 39 -19.67 4.15 31.39
N GLU A 40 -20.61 3.22 31.38
CA GLU A 40 -20.68 2.11 32.33
C GLU A 40 -21.03 0.81 31.64
N VAL A 41 -20.52 -0.29 32.20
CA VAL A 41 -20.92 -1.64 31.82
C VAL A 41 -21.97 -2.11 32.84
N GLN A 42 -23.10 -2.58 32.34
CA GLN A 42 -24.18 -3.17 33.13
C GLN A 42 -24.29 -4.65 32.78
N LEU A 43 -24.47 -5.51 33.78
CA LEU A 43 -24.80 -6.92 33.57
C LEU A 43 -26.33 -7.05 33.45
N TRP A 44 -26.81 -7.45 32.29
CA TRP A 44 -28.24 -7.55 31.99
C TRP A 44 -28.79 -8.97 32.17
N ALA A 45 -28.04 -10.00 31.75
CA ALA A 45 -28.41 -11.39 31.97
C ALA A 45 -27.19 -12.27 32.27
N LYS A 46 -27.42 -13.33 33.05
CA LYS A 46 -26.43 -14.35 33.43
C LYS A 46 -27.11 -15.72 33.59
N GLU A 47 -26.37 -16.73 34.02
CA GLU A 47 -26.94 -18.06 34.30
C GLU A 47 -28.05 -17.97 35.36
N PRO A 48 -29.08 -18.83 35.28
CA PRO A 48 -29.31 -19.87 34.26
C PRO A 48 -30.02 -19.37 32.99
N LEU A 49 -30.22 -18.06 32.83
CA LEU A 49 -30.93 -17.50 31.67
C LEU A 49 -30.11 -17.66 30.39
N VAL A 50 -28.79 -17.46 30.48
CA VAL A 50 -27.86 -17.58 29.35
C VAL A 50 -26.68 -18.50 29.67
N SER A 51 -26.25 -19.29 28.69
CA SER A 51 -25.08 -20.18 28.76
C SER A 51 -24.38 -20.27 27.41
N ASN A 52 -23.08 -19.97 27.35
CA ASN A 52 -22.30 -19.83 26.09
C ASN A 52 -23.05 -19.09 24.95
N PRO A 53 -23.55 -17.86 25.17
CA PRO A 53 -24.27 -17.10 24.14
C PRO A 53 -23.33 -16.72 22.99
N CYS A 54 -23.76 -16.93 21.75
CA CYS A 54 -22.89 -16.83 20.58
C CYS A 54 -23.39 -15.83 19.52
N ALA A 55 -24.71 -15.63 19.40
CA ALA A 55 -25.29 -14.72 18.42
C ALA A 55 -26.51 -13.99 18.99
N MET A 56 -26.76 -12.75 18.57
CA MET A 56 -27.99 -12.04 18.92
C MET A 56 -28.60 -11.23 17.79
N ALA A 57 -29.91 -10.98 17.91
CA ALA A 57 -30.63 -10.04 17.07
C ALA A 57 -31.84 -9.48 17.84
N PHE A 58 -32.35 -8.34 17.38
CA PHE A 58 -33.58 -7.75 17.89
C PHE A 58 -34.73 -7.99 16.92
N ASP A 59 -35.88 -8.43 17.44
CA ASP A 59 -37.07 -8.67 16.62
C ASP A 59 -37.84 -7.38 16.29
N ALA A 60 -38.94 -7.54 15.55
CA ALA A 60 -39.85 -6.45 15.21
C ALA A 60 -40.46 -5.73 16.44
N LYS A 61 -40.46 -6.35 17.62
CA LYS A 61 -40.94 -5.77 18.89
C LYS A 61 -39.80 -5.15 19.72
N GLY A 62 -38.55 -5.25 19.27
CA GLY A 62 -37.36 -4.78 20.00
C GLY A 62 -36.89 -5.72 21.11
N ARG A 63 -37.34 -6.99 21.13
CA ARG A 63 -36.92 -7.99 22.12
C ARG A 63 -35.58 -8.61 21.72
N LEU A 64 -34.74 -8.93 22.70
CA LEU A 64 -33.46 -9.58 22.46
C LEU A 64 -33.66 -11.09 22.24
N PHE A 65 -33.25 -11.57 21.07
CA PHE A 65 -33.10 -12.98 20.77
C PHE A 65 -31.63 -13.36 20.91
N VAL A 66 -31.36 -14.48 21.58
CA VAL A 66 -30.00 -14.98 21.82
C VAL A 66 -29.89 -16.42 21.34
N GLY A 67 -29.02 -16.65 20.36
CA GLY A 67 -28.52 -17.98 20.02
C GLY A 67 -27.46 -18.40 21.02
N MET A 68 -27.66 -19.53 21.68
CA MET A 68 -26.78 -19.97 22.76
C MET A 68 -26.65 -21.49 22.87
N GLY A 69 -25.83 -21.89 23.85
CA GLY A 69 -25.24 -23.19 24.04
C GLY A 69 -26.13 -24.43 23.93
N PRO A 70 -25.46 -25.60 23.94
CA PRO A 70 -24.15 -25.82 24.56
C PRO A 70 -22.90 -25.53 23.72
N GLN A 71 -23.00 -25.17 22.44
CA GLN A 71 -21.84 -24.91 21.56
C GLN A 71 -20.85 -26.08 21.55
N TRP A 72 -21.38 -27.28 21.41
CA TRP A 72 -20.63 -28.51 21.56
C TRP A 72 -19.57 -28.65 20.45
N ARG A 73 -18.28 -28.66 20.82
CA ARG A 73 -17.16 -28.55 19.86
C ARG A 73 -16.89 -29.79 19.01
N ALA A 74 -17.39 -30.95 19.41
CA ALA A 74 -17.25 -32.21 18.68
C ALA A 74 -18.62 -32.90 18.52
N PRO A 75 -19.54 -32.31 17.74
CA PRO A 75 -20.93 -32.74 17.73
C PRO A 75 -21.12 -34.12 17.11
N ARG A 76 -21.92 -34.92 17.78
CA ARG A 76 -22.43 -36.23 17.36
C ARG A 76 -23.96 -36.22 17.33
N PRO A 77 -24.60 -37.21 16.68
CA PRO A 77 -26.06 -37.33 16.65
C PRO A 77 -26.76 -37.16 18.00
N ASP A 78 -26.14 -37.67 19.07
CA ASP A 78 -26.63 -37.65 20.46
C ASP A 78 -26.13 -36.46 21.29
N SER A 79 -25.29 -35.58 20.73
CA SER A 79 -24.78 -34.41 21.47
C SER A 79 -25.90 -33.42 21.79
N PRO A 80 -25.82 -32.70 22.92
CA PRO A 80 -26.85 -31.72 23.26
C PRO A 80 -26.89 -30.58 22.23
N LYS A 81 -28.08 -29.97 22.06
CA LYS A 81 -28.41 -29.08 20.95
C LYS A 81 -28.48 -27.64 21.38
N ASP A 82 -28.05 -26.76 20.47
CA ASP A 82 -28.19 -25.32 20.62
C ASP A 82 -29.64 -24.89 20.42
N MET A 83 -29.93 -23.71 20.94
CA MET A 83 -31.26 -23.09 20.90
C MET A 83 -31.17 -21.59 20.68
N VAL A 84 -32.29 -21.02 20.25
CA VAL A 84 -32.55 -19.57 20.25
C VAL A 84 -33.62 -19.27 21.28
N VAL A 85 -33.34 -18.32 22.17
CA VAL A 85 -34.29 -17.87 23.20
C VAL A 85 -34.63 -16.40 23.05
N VAL A 86 -35.79 -16.03 23.58
CA VAL A 86 -36.17 -14.65 23.88
C VAL A 86 -35.89 -14.39 25.35
N LEU A 87 -35.20 -13.30 25.66
CA LEU A 87 -34.97 -12.85 27.03
C LEU A 87 -35.89 -11.67 27.35
N GLU A 88 -36.49 -11.68 28.54
CA GLU A 88 -37.45 -10.67 28.97
C GLU A 88 -37.04 -10.06 30.32
N ASP A 89 -37.02 -8.74 30.34
CA ASP A 89 -37.06 -7.87 31.52
C ASP A 89 -38.53 -7.47 31.72
N ARG A 90 -39.19 -8.08 32.71
CA ARG A 90 -40.64 -7.99 32.90
C ARG A 90 -41.06 -6.80 33.76
N ASP A 91 -40.18 -6.33 34.63
CA ASP A 91 -40.47 -5.21 35.53
C ASP A 91 -39.81 -3.90 35.08
N GLY A 92 -38.95 -3.95 34.07
CA GLY A 92 -38.29 -2.82 33.44
C GLY A 92 -37.12 -2.28 34.24
N ASP A 93 -36.53 -3.07 35.15
CA ASP A 93 -35.42 -2.64 36.01
C ASP A 93 -34.06 -2.62 35.30
N GLY A 94 -33.99 -3.13 34.07
CA GLY A 94 -32.77 -3.23 33.28
C GLY A 94 -31.99 -4.52 33.51
N VAL A 95 -32.63 -5.57 34.04
CA VAL A 95 -32.11 -6.93 34.17
C VAL A 95 -33.15 -7.91 33.61
N ALA A 96 -32.73 -9.01 33.01
CA ALA A 96 -33.67 -10.05 32.56
C ALA A 96 -34.01 -11.00 33.71
N GLU A 97 -35.29 -11.35 33.90
CA GLU A 97 -35.72 -12.37 34.88
C GLU A 97 -36.20 -13.67 34.24
N SER A 98 -36.50 -13.65 32.93
CA SER A 98 -37.07 -14.83 32.28
C SER A 98 -36.56 -15.05 30.86
N LYS A 99 -36.64 -16.31 30.44
CA LYS A 99 -36.34 -16.75 29.07
C LYS A 99 -37.46 -17.61 28.52
N LYS A 100 -37.66 -17.54 27.21
CA LYS A 100 -38.54 -18.43 26.45
C LYS A 100 -37.78 -19.05 25.29
N VAL A 101 -37.87 -20.37 25.12
CA VAL A 101 -37.27 -21.05 23.97
C VAL A 101 -38.13 -20.79 22.75
N PHE A 102 -37.57 -20.06 21.79
CA PHE A 102 -38.21 -19.78 20.51
C PHE A 102 -37.97 -20.93 19.54
N ALA A 103 -36.73 -21.35 19.35
CA ALA A 103 -36.37 -22.46 18.45
C ALA A 103 -35.23 -23.31 19.03
N GLU A 104 -35.21 -24.60 18.74
CA GLU A 104 -34.20 -25.53 19.27
C GLU A 104 -33.90 -26.69 18.32
N GLY A 105 -32.93 -27.53 18.69
CA GLY A 105 -32.52 -28.69 17.89
C GLY A 105 -31.36 -28.41 16.95
N PHE A 106 -30.71 -27.24 17.09
CA PHE A 106 -29.57 -26.83 16.29
C PHE A 106 -28.28 -27.48 16.76
N ASN A 107 -27.27 -27.50 15.89
CA ASN A 107 -25.96 -28.06 16.22
C ASN A 107 -25.04 -27.03 16.89
N SER A 108 -24.83 -25.87 16.24
CA SER A 108 -24.06 -24.75 16.78
C SER A 108 -24.52 -23.47 16.13
N VAL A 109 -25.23 -22.61 16.87
CA VAL A 109 -25.78 -21.34 16.38
C VAL A 109 -24.70 -20.27 16.40
N GLN A 110 -24.46 -19.63 15.26
CA GLN A 110 -23.27 -18.80 15.03
C GLN A 110 -23.59 -17.40 14.51
N SER A 111 -24.80 -17.21 13.97
CA SER A 111 -25.37 -15.91 13.63
C SER A 111 -26.88 -16.06 13.47
N ILE A 112 -27.63 -15.00 13.78
CA ILE A 112 -29.08 -14.94 13.58
C ILE A 112 -29.49 -13.60 12.97
N ALA A 113 -30.48 -13.58 12.08
CA ALA A 113 -30.98 -12.35 11.47
C ALA A 113 -32.48 -12.43 11.19
N TRP A 114 -33.21 -11.35 11.51
CA TRP A 114 -34.63 -11.23 11.25
C TRP A 114 -34.92 -10.64 9.86
N ARG A 115 -35.96 -11.16 9.20
CA ARG A 115 -36.64 -10.52 8.06
C ARG A 115 -38.12 -10.84 8.11
N GLY A 116 -38.96 -9.83 8.33
CA GLY A 116 -40.40 -10.05 8.52
C GLY A 116 -40.67 -11.02 9.67
N ARG A 117 -41.40 -12.11 9.38
CA ARG A 117 -41.72 -13.18 10.35
C ARG A 117 -40.69 -14.32 10.37
N GLU A 118 -39.58 -14.18 9.65
CA GLU A 118 -38.57 -15.22 9.50
C GLU A 118 -37.34 -14.91 10.33
N LEU A 119 -36.94 -15.87 11.17
CA LEU A 119 -35.63 -15.86 11.80
C LEU A 119 -34.70 -16.78 11.01
N TRP A 120 -33.67 -16.19 10.43
CA TRP A 120 -32.61 -16.91 9.74
C TRP A 120 -31.53 -17.28 10.77
N VAL A 121 -31.17 -18.56 10.84
CA VAL A 121 -30.25 -19.12 11.83
C VAL A 121 -29.11 -19.81 11.11
N ALA A 122 -27.91 -19.25 11.20
CA ALA A 122 -26.69 -19.92 10.78
C ALA A 122 -26.32 -20.95 11.86
N ASN A 123 -26.54 -22.24 11.58
CA ASN A 123 -26.29 -23.33 12.51
C ASN A 123 -25.45 -24.44 11.88
N SER A 124 -24.12 -24.43 12.08
CA SER A 124 -23.20 -25.32 11.35
C SER A 124 -23.66 -26.80 11.32
N PRO A 125 -23.80 -27.45 10.15
CA PRO A 125 -23.41 -27.01 8.81
C PRO A 125 -24.60 -26.45 7.99
N ASP A 126 -25.70 -26.08 8.63
CA ASP A 126 -26.95 -25.65 7.99
C ASP A 126 -27.17 -24.13 8.11
N LEU A 127 -27.91 -23.58 7.15
CA LEU A 127 -28.60 -22.29 7.28
C LEU A 127 -30.09 -22.58 7.29
N THR A 128 -30.75 -22.31 8.42
CA THR A 128 -32.15 -22.68 8.64
C THR A 128 -33.01 -21.43 8.83
N VAL A 129 -34.17 -21.39 8.19
CA VAL A 129 -35.21 -20.41 8.49
C VAL A 129 -36.20 -21.05 9.44
N VAL A 130 -36.53 -20.34 10.51
CA VAL A 130 -37.59 -20.74 11.43
C VAL A 130 -38.69 -19.67 11.50
N ARG A 131 -39.93 -20.11 11.66
CA ARG A 131 -41.10 -19.23 11.79
C ARG A 131 -41.96 -19.69 12.94
N ASP A 132 -42.60 -18.71 13.58
CA ASP A 132 -43.75 -18.88 14.45
C ASP A 132 -44.98 -18.49 13.62
N THR A 133 -45.83 -19.46 13.27
CA THR A 133 -47.01 -19.23 12.44
C THR A 133 -48.27 -18.89 13.25
N ASP A 134 -48.35 -19.28 14.51
CA ASP A 134 -49.54 -19.11 15.37
C ASP A 134 -49.47 -17.94 16.36
N GLY A 135 -48.29 -17.31 16.49
CA GLY A 135 -48.03 -16.12 17.30
C GLY A 135 -47.76 -16.41 18.77
N ASP A 136 -47.48 -17.66 19.13
CA ASP A 136 -47.21 -18.05 20.50
C ASP A 136 -45.75 -17.81 20.93
N ASP A 137 -44.90 -17.17 20.11
CA ASP A 137 -43.45 -17.00 20.31
C ASP A 137 -42.68 -18.34 20.46
N VAL A 138 -43.14 -19.39 19.78
CA VAL A 138 -42.44 -20.67 19.57
C VAL A 138 -42.44 -21.00 18.08
N ALA A 139 -41.28 -21.34 17.53
CA ALA A 139 -41.18 -21.72 16.13
C ALA A 139 -41.77 -23.11 15.89
N ASP A 140 -42.69 -23.18 14.94
CA ASP A 140 -43.42 -24.38 14.51
C ASP A 140 -43.06 -24.82 13.08
N GLU A 141 -42.41 -23.95 12.29
CA GLU A 141 -41.84 -24.28 10.98
C GLU A 141 -40.32 -24.12 10.93
N TYR A 142 -39.64 -25.09 10.34
CA TYR A 142 -38.19 -25.11 10.10
C TYR A 142 -37.91 -25.46 8.63
N VAL A 143 -37.12 -24.66 7.93
CA VAL A 143 -36.73 -24.88 6.54
C VAL A 143 -35.22 -24.74 6.41
N LYS A 144 -34.51 -25.82 6.06
CA LYS A 144 -33.08 -25.73 5.74
C LYS A 144 -32.93 -25.11 4.36
N VAL A 145 -32.47 -23.86 4.32
CA VAL A 145 -32.24 -23.12 3.08
C VAL A 145 -31.01 -23.67 2.39
N PHE A 146 -29.91 -23.80 3.13
CA PHE A 146 -28.66 -24.42 2.66
C PHE A 146 -28.14 -25.41 3.70
N THR A 147 -27.41 -26.42 3.25
CA THR A 147 -26.78 -27.44 4.10
C THR A 147 -25.39 -27.75 3.59
N ASP A 148 -24.65 -28.57 4.35
CA ASP A 148 -23.28 -28.97 4.08
C ASP A 148 -22.32 -27.78 3.96
N LEU A 149 -22.56 -26.74 4.77
CA LEU A 149 -21.78 -25.51 4.81
C LEU A 149 -20.49 -25.65 5.63
N GLY A 150 -20.04 -26.86 5.91
CA GLY A 150 -18.82 -27.13 6.64
C GLY A 150 -18.92 -27.12 8.15
N ASN A 151 -17.80 -27.49 8.77
CA ASN A 151 -17.76 -27.77 10.20
C ASN A 151 -17.94 -26.54 11.11
N ILE A 152 -17.92 -26.79 12.42
CA ILE A 152 -18.15 -25.78 13.48
C ILE A 152 -16.95 -24.83 13.65
N GLU A 153 -15.84 -25.10 12.98
CA GLU A 153 -14.70 -24.23 12.87
C GLU A 153 -14.80 -23.45 11.56
N HIS A 154 -14.52 -22.14 11.62
CA HIS A 154 -14.55 -21.27 10.43
C HIS A 154 -15.86 -21.37 9.63
N CYS A 155 -16.97 -21.46 10.36
CA CYS A 155 -18.28 -21.82 9.83
C CYS A 155 -19.00 -20.60 9.24
N LEU A 156 -20.30 -20.73 8.98
CA LEU A 156 -21.14 -19.62 8.53
C LEU A 156 -21.48 -18.72 9.72
N HIS A 157 -21.25 -17.42 9.59
CA HIS A 157 -21.52 -16.42 10.62
C HIS A 157 -22.26 -15.20 10.01
N GLY A 158 -21.89 -13.97 10.41
CA GLY A 158 -22.37 -12.65 9.99
C GLY A 158 -23.47 -12.56 8.93
N LEU A 159 -24.71 -12.86 9.32
CA LEU A 159 -25.90 -12.71 8.50
C LEU A 159 -26.40 -11.26 8.51
N ASN A 160 -26.36 -10.57 7.38
CA ASN A 160 -26.77 -9.17 7.28
C ASN A 160 -27.66 -8.91 6.06
N TRP A 161 -28.85 -8.37 6.28
CA TRP A 161 -29.74 -7.94 5.20
C TRP A 161 -29.41 -6.52 4.74
N GLY A 162 -29.07 -6.37 3.46
CA GLY A 162 -28.79 -5.07 2.86
C GLY A 162 -30.05 -4.30 2.45
N PRO A 163 -29.94 -2.97 2.27
CA PRO A 163 -31.00 -2.14 1.69
C PRO A 163 -31.39 -2.59 0.28
N ASP A 164 -30.47 -3.25 -0.43
CA ASP A 164 -30.66 -3.89 -1.74
C ASP A 164 -31.57 -5.14 -1.72
N GLY A 165 -32.03 -5.58 -0.54
CA GLY A 165 -32.91 -6.74 -0.38
C GLY A 165 -32.20 -8.08 -0.34
N CYS A 166 -30.87 -8.09 -0.34
CA CYS A 166 -30.08 -9.31 -0.34
C CYS A 166 -29.52 -9.64 1.05
N LEU A 167 -29.33 -10.92 1.30
CA LEU A 167 -28.66 -11.44 2.49
C LEU A 167 -27.17 -11.60 2.20
N TYR A 168 -26.33 -10.94 2.99
CA TYR A 168 -24.88 -11.10 2.98
C TYR A 168 -24.48 -12.08 4.07
N LEU A 169 -23.53 -12.97 3.76
CA LEU A 169 -23.09 -14.03 4.65
C LEU A 169 -21.56 -14.09 4.70
N SER A 170 -20.98 -14.11 5.90
CA SER A 170 -19.56 -14.41 6.09
C SER A 170 -19.34 -15.91 6.28
N LYS A 171 -18.39 -16.48 5.52
CA LYS A 171 -18.05 -17.90 5.61
C LYS A 171 -16.55 -18.12 5.59
N GLY A 172 -16.03 -18.85 6.56
CA GLY A 172 -14.63 -19.26 6.60
C GLY A 172 -14.28 -20.44 5.69
N ASN A 173 -13.01 -20.85 5.75
CA ASN A 173 -12.44 -21.82 4.83
C ASN A 173 -12.71 -23.29 5.19
N SER A 174 -13.55 -23.61 6.17
CA SER A 174 -14.05 -24.98 6.31
C SER A 174 -14.91 -25.34 5.10
N LYS A 175 -14.55 -26.42 4.39
CA LYS A 175 -15.42 -27.04 3.38
C LYS A 175 -16.51 -27.80 4.12
N GLY A 176 -17.55 -28.26 3.42
CA GLY A 176 -18.48 -29.24 3.98
C GLY A 176 -18.51 -30.47 3.10
N ILE A 177 -17.64 -31.43 3.36
CA ILE A 177 -17.59 -32.69 2.61
C ILE A 177 -18.09 -33.83 3.49
N SER A 178 -19.27 -34.35 3.13
CA SER A 178 -19.70 -35.70 3.47
C SER A 178 -19.93 -36.48 2.19
N LEU A 179 -18.85 -36.99 1.57
CA LEU A 179 -18.93 -37.86 0.38
C LEU A 179 -18.65 -39.33 0.73
N ASP A 180 -19.30 -40.24 0.00
CA ASP A 180 -18.97 -41.65 -0.15
C ASP A 180 -18.57 -41.90 -1.62
N GLY A 181 -17.27 -41.86 -1.91
CA GLY A 181 -16.76 -41.78 -3.27
C GLY A 181 -17.12 -40.46 -3.96
N ASP A 182 -17.75 -40.53 -5.13
CA ASP A 182 -18.20 -39.36 -5.91
C ASP A 182 -19.64 -38.91 -5.58
N ALA A 183 -20.30 -39.57 -4.61
CA ALA A 183 -21.68 -39.28 -4.20
C ALA A 183 -21.72 -38.69 -2.78
N PRO A 184 -22.73 -37.88 -2.43
CA PRO A 184 -23.00 -37.51 -1.04
C PRO A 184 -23.23 -38.74 -0.15
N LYS A 185 -22.71 -38.74 1.08
CA LYS A 185 -23.01 -39.76 2.12
C LYS A 185 -24.51 -39.83 2.42
N GLU A 186 -25.20 -38.70 2.29
CA GLU A 186 -26.65 -38.57 2.49
C GLU A 186 -27.30 -37.94 1.24
N PRO A 187 -28.37 -38.53 0.68
CA PRO A 187 -29.07 -37.97 -0.47
C PRO A 187 -29.54 -36.53 -0.20
N GLY A 188 -29.30 -35.61 -1.15
CA GLY A 188 -29.73 -34.21 -1.05
C GLY A 188 -28.81 -33.29 -0.23
N ARG A 189 -27.78 -33.83 0.41
CA ARG A 189 -26.79 -33.04 1.16
C ARG A 189 -25.69 -32.52 0.23
N VAL A 190 -25.89 -31.32 -0.32
CA VAL A 190 -24.95 -30.68 -1.23
C VAL A 190 -24.92 -29.18 -0.98
N ALA A 191 -23.73 -28.61 -0.79
CA ALA A 191 -23.56 -27.16 -0.67
C ALA A 191 -23.80 -26.43 -2.01
N PRO A 192 -24.33 -25.19 -2.00
CA PRO A 192 -24.43 -24.37 -3.20
C PRO A 192 -23.07 -24.14 -3.87
N LYS A 193 -23.07 -23.94 -5.20
CA LYS A 193 -21.84 -23.79 -6.00
C LYS A 193 -20.92 -22.69 -5.52
N ALA A 194 -21.45 -21.53 -5.11
CA ALA A 194 -20.64 -20.42 -4.64
C ALA A 194 -19.80 -20.79 -3.41
N PHE A 195 -20.33 -21.60 -2.48
CA PHE A 195 -19.56 -22.14 -1.36
C PHE A 195 -18.49 -23.11 -1.84
N ARG A 196 -18.87 -24.07 -2.69
CA ARG A 196 -17.95 -25.07 -3.25
C ARG A 196 -16.77 -24.45 -4.00
N GLU A 197 -17.03 -23.37 -4.75
CA GLU A 197 -16.00 -22.60 -5.46
C GLU A 197 -15.01 -21.91 -4.53
N LEU A 198 -15.44 -21.37 -3.38
CA LEU A 198 -14.53 -20.82 -2.37
C LEU A 198 -13.60 -21.90 -1.81
N TRP A 199 -14.12 -23.10 -1.64
CA TRP A 199 -13.35 -24.21 -1.07
C TRP A 199 -12.46 -24.95 -2.08
N GLY A 200 -12.53 -24.59 -3.37
CA GLY A 200 -11.79 -25.29 -4.44
C GLY A 200 -12.36 -26.68 -4.74
N TYR A 201 -13.65 -26.90 -4.48
CA TYR A 201 -14.32 -28.18 -4.61
C TYR A 201 -15.33 -28.16 -5.78
N PRO A 202 -15.24 -29.07 -6.77
CA PRO A 202 -16.14 -29.06 -7.93
C PRO A 202 -17.55 -29.58 -7.63
N GLY A 203 -17.78 -30.26 -6.51
CA GLY A 203 -19.06 -30.92 -6.21
C GLY A 203 -19.23 -32.30 -6.87
N PRO A 204 -20.25 -33.07 -6.46
CA PRO A 204 -20.68 -34.27 -7.17
C PRO A 204 -21.10 -33.94 -8.62
N LYS A 205 -20.92 -34.89 -9.54
CA LYS A 205 -21.31 -34.72 -10.94
C LYS A 205 -22.83 -34.47 -11.04
N GLY A 206 -23.22 -33.36 -11.69
CA GLY A 206 -24.63 -32.99 -11.86
C GLY A 206 -25.27 -32.29 -10.66
N ALA A 207 -24.49 -31.92 -9.64
CA ALA A 207 -24.98 -31.11 -8.53
C ALA A 207 -25.56 -29.76 -9.04
N PRO A 208 -26.73 -29.32 -8.55
CA PRO A 208 -27.28 -28.03 -8.91
C PRO A 208 -26.39 -26.88 -8.43
N ASP A 209 -26.40 -25.77 -9.17
CA ASP A 209 -25.68 -24.55 -8.78
C ASP A 209 -26.25 -23.98 -7.47
N LEU A 210 -27.58 -24.02 -7.35
CA LEU A 210 -28.32 -23.69 -6.13
C LEU A 210 -29.29 -24.84 -5.80
N PRO A 211 -28.98 -25.69 -4.82
CA PRO A 211 -29.91 -26.70 -4.32
C PRO A 211 -31.22 -26.05 -3.83
N PRO A 212 -32.38 -26.67 -4.08
CA PRO A 212 -33.63 -26.18 -3.50
C PRO A 212 -33.60 -26.32 -1.97
N PRO A 213 -34.34 -25.46 -1.25
CA PRO A 213 -34.56 -25.66 0.19
C PRO A 213 -35.16 -27.03 0.50
N SER A 214 -34.97 -27.49 1.73
CA SER A 214 -35.60 -28.73 2.22
C SER A 214 -37.13 -28.63 2.26
N GLU A 215 -37.78 -29.76 2.49
CA GLU A 215 -39.16 -29.76 2.99
C GLU A 215 -39.28 -29.00 4.32
N VAL A 216 -40.51 -28.61 4.67
CA VAL A 216 -40.82 -27.94 5.93
C VAL A 216 -40.86 -28.99 7.04
N PHE A 217 -40.06 -28.77 8.09
CA PHE A 217 -40.05 -29.58 9.30
C PHE A 217 -40.80 -28.87 10.44
N THR A 218 -41.32 -29.66 11.38
CA THR A 218 -41.79 -29.15 12.68
C THR A 218 -40.64 -29.23 13.69
N ARG A 219 -40.84 -28.64 14.86
CA ARG A 219 -39.91 -28.77 15.99
C ARG A 219 -39.56 -30.24 16.30
N GLU A 220 -40.53 -31.15 16.22
CA GLU A 220 -40.36 -32.57 16.53
C GLU A 220 -39.66 -33.37 15.42
N THR A 221 -39.80 -32.94 14.17
CA THR A 221 -39.25 -33.65 13.00
C THR A 221 -37.91 -33.08 12.52
N TYR A 222 -37.57 -31.85 12.89
CA TYR A 222 -36.30 -31.24 12.55
C TYR A 222 -35.11 -32.02 13.14
N ARG A 223 -34.11 -32.32 12.31
CA ARG A 223 -32.87 -32.98 12.73
C ARG A 223 -31.69 -32.19 12.19
N ALA A 224 -30.79 -31.75 13.08
CA ALA A 224 -29.55 -31.10 12.66
C ALA A 224 -28.71 -32.03 11.77
N THR A 225 -28.07 -31.47 10.75
CA THR A 225 -27.08 -32.18 9.95
C THR A 225 -25.77 -32.29 10.75
N TYR A 226 -25.05 -33.41 10.63
CA TYR A 226 -23.77 -33.62 11.33
C TYR A 226 -22.59 -33.74 10.37
N GLN A 227 -21.41 -33.32 10.81
CA GLN A 227 -20.18 -33.36 10.04
C GLN A 227 -19.03 -33.90 10.88
N ASP A 228 -17.97 -34.35 10.21
CA ASP A 228 -16.71 -34.74 10.84
C ASP A 228 -15.76 -33.52 10.88
N PRO A 229 -15.43 -32.97 12.06
CA PRO A 229 -14.55 -31.81 12.15
C PRO A 229 -13.12 -32.05 11.66
N ALA A 230 -12.64 -33.31 11.62
CA ALA A 230 -11.21 -33.62 11.43
C ALA A 230 -10.69 -33.53 9.98
N ASP A 231 -11.56 -33.50 8.96
CA ASP A 231 -11.17 -33.57 7.53
C ASP A 231 -11.93 -32.58 6.63
N ASP A 232 -12.24 -31.39 7.16
CA ASP A 232 -13.18 -30.43 6.53
C ASP A 232 -12.54 -29.09 6.13
N TRP A 233 -11.28 -29.07 5.68
CA TRP A 233 -10.59 -27.83 5.26
C TRP A 233 -10.59 -27.60 3.75
N GLY A 234 -11.09 -26.44 3.31
CA GLY A 234 -11.10 -25.96 1.93
C GLY A 234 -10.07 -24.85 1.64
N GLN A 235 -10.06 -24.38 0.39
CA GLN A 235 -9.07 -23.39 -0.09
C GLN A 235 -9.18 -22.03 0.60
N THR A 236 -10.34 -21.38 0.57
CA THR A 236 -10.57 -20.05 1.18
C THR A 236 -12.00 -19.89 1.68
N GLY A 237 -12.21 -18.94 2.60
CA GLY A 237 -13.51 -18.35 2.91
C GLY A 237 -13.87 -17.18 1.99
N GLY A 238 -15.07 -16.62 2.19
CA GLY A 238 -15.66 -15.58 1.36
C GLY A 238 -16.80 -14.82 2.04
N ILE A 239 -17.12 -13.65 1.49
CA ILE A 239 -18.40 -12.98 1.71
C ILE A 239 -19.31 -13.34 0.53
N LEU A 240 -20.49 -13.87 0.83
CA LEU A 240 -21.48 -14.28 -0.16
C LEU A 240 -22.66 -13.32 -0.14
N ARG A 241 -23.33 -13.16 -1.28
CA ARG A 241 -24.55 -12.38 -1.44
C ARG A 241 -25.64 -13.26 -2.02
N TYR A 242 -26.72 -13.45 -1.26
CA TYR A 242 -27.91 -14.20 -1.65
C TYR A 242 -29.08 -13.26 -1.95
N ASP A 243 -29.60 -13.33 -3.17
CA ASP A 243 -30.83 -12.65 -3.56
C ASP A 243 -32.01 -13.63 -3.50
N PRO A 244 -32.93 -13.48 -2.53
CA PRO A 244 -34.11 -14.34 -2.44
C PRO A 244 -35.20 -14.00 -3.47
N ALA A 245 -35.20 -12.79 -4.06
CA ALA A 245 -36.18 -12.40 -5.07
C ALA A 245 -35.88 -13.04 -6.43
N THR A 246 -34.60 -13.16 -6.78
CA THR A 246 -34.12 -13.97 -7.89
C THR A 246 -33.13 -15.00 -7.34
N PRO A 247 -33.59 -16.15 -6.81
CA PRO A 247 -32.79 -17.12 -6.03
C PRO A 247 -31.39 -17.36 -6.59
N SER A 248 -30.43 -16.54 -6.16
CA SER A 248 -29.10 -16.43 -6.74
C SER A 248 -28.11 -16.18 -5.61
N LEU A 249 -27.09 -17.01 -5.55
CA LEU A 249 -26.02 -16.91 -4.57
C LEU A 249 -24.70 -16.64 -5.30
N THR A 250 -24.08 -15.51 -4.99
CA THR A 250 -22.84 -15.06 -5.64
C THR A 250 -21.75 -14.81 -4.61
N ILE A 251 -20.49 -14.96 -5.05
CA ILE A 251 -19.33 -14.61 -4.23
C ILE A 251 -19.08 -13.11 -4.38
N HIS A 252 -19.28 -12.36 -3.29
CA HIS A 252 -18.99 -10.93 -3.27
C HIS A 252 -17.49 -10.68 -3.15
N SER A 253 -16.81 -11.34 -2.21
CA SER A 253 -15.35 -11.30 -2.06
C SER A 253 -14.81 -12.62 -1.51
N ARG A 254 -13.50 -12.86 -1.63
CA ARG A 254 -12.82 -14.11 -1.24
C ARG A 254 -11.46 -13.84 -0.59
N GLY A 255 -10.77 -14.88 -0.16
CA GLY A 255 -9.40 -14.79 0.37
C GLY A 255 -9.34 -14.62 1.90
N TYR A 256 -10.32 -15.19 2.61
CA TYR A 256 -10.44 -15.15 4.07
C TYR A 256 -10.14 -16.51 4.70
N ARG A 257 -9.73 -16.52 5.97
CA ARG A 257 -9.54 -17.76 6.74
C ARG A 257 -10.79 -18.04 7.56
N ASN A 258 -11.14 -17.11 8.44
CA ASN A 258 -12.27 -17.15 9.33
C ASN A 258 -12.88 -15.74 9.47
N PRO A 259 -13.63 -15.25 8.46
CA PRO A 259 -14.31 -13.99 8.56
C PRO A 259 -15.47 -14.14 9.56
N TRP A 260 -15.26 -13.79 10.83
CA TRP A 260 -16.21 -14.03 11.90
C TRP A 260 -17.48 -13.20 11.70
N ASP A 261 -17.36 -11.90 11.43
CA ASP A 261 -18.54 -11.06 11.25
C ASP A 261 -18.30 -9.93 10.24
N ILE A 262 -19.41 -9.41 9.72
CA ILE A 262 -19.47 -8.25 8.83
C ILE A 262 -20.62 -7.35 9.26
N ALA A 263 -20.48 -6.06 9.07
CA ALA A 263 -21.56 -5.10 9.24
C ALA A 263 -21.38 -3.92 8.26
N PHE A 264 -22.44 -3.15 8.06
CA PHE A 264 -22.41 -1.95 7.22
C PHE A 264 -22.80 -0.69 8.01
N ASP A 265 -22.24 0.46 7.61
CA ASP A 265 -22.59 1.76 8.20
C ASP A 265 -23.90 2.33 7.60
N SER A 266 -24.34 3.49 8.09
CA SER A 266 -25.55 4.16 7.57
C SER A 266 -25.47 4.55 6.09
N ALA A 267 -24.29 4.53 5.46
CA ALA A 267 -24.06 4.76 4.04
C ALA A 267 -23.83 3.44 3.25
N PHE A 268 -24.20 2.29 3.82
CA PHE A 268 -24.03 0.98 3.20
C PHE A 268 -22.57 0.70 2.77
N ASN A 269 -21.60 1.11 3.59
CA ASN A 269 -20.19 0.72 3.46
C ASN A 269 -19.88 -0.39 4.46
N TRP A 270 -19.21 -1.44 4.00
CA TRP A 270 -18.97 -2.65 4.78
C TRP A 270 -17.63 -2.63 5.51
N LEU A 271 -17.61 -3.16 6.73
CA LEU A 271 -16.40 -3.65 7.39
C LEU A 271 -16.65 -5.06 7.95
N GLY A 272 -15.57 -5.82 8.11
CA GLY A 272 -15.61 -7.16 8.69
C GLY A 272 -14.33 -7.53 9.42
N THR A 273 -14.40 -8.63 10.17
CA THR A 273 -13.30 -9.18 10.98
C THR A 273 -12.89 -10.55 10.45
N ASP A 274 -11.59 -10.83 10.35
CA ASP A 274 -11.07 -12.12 9.87
C ASP A 274 -9.90 -12.59 10.73
N ASN A 275 -10.02 -13.79 11.32
CA ASN A 275 -9.05 -14.29 12.30
C ASN A 275 -7.94 -15.14 11.70
N ASP A 276 -6.72 -14.97 12.21
CA ASP A 276 -5.54 -15.79 11.89
C ASP A 276 -4.88 -16.42 13.11
N GLN A 277 -4.17 -17.52 12.90
CA GLN A 277 -3.43 -18.24 13.94
C GLN A 277 -1.95 -17.84 14.05
N THR A 278 -1.39 -17.10 13.08
CA THR A 278 0.07 -16.93 12.98
C THR A 278 0.56 -15.50 12.67
N GLY A 279 -0.21 -14.72 11.92
CA GLY A 279 0.11 -13.37 11.49
C GLY A 279 -0.73 -12.27 12.12
N GLY A 280 -1.77 -12.63 12.90
CA GLY A 280 -2.70 -11.74 13.57
C GLY A 280 -4.00 -11.50 12.80
N ASP A 281 -5.03 -11.06 13.54
CA ASP A 281 -6.37 -10.80 13.05
C ASP A 281 -6.46 -9.45 12.35
N ARG A 282 -7.39 -9.34 11.40
CA ARG A 282 -7.54 -8.14 10.58
C ARG A 282 -8.98 -7.65 10.51
N VAL A 283 -9.09 -6.35 10.24
CA VAL A 283 -10.32 -5.71 9.75
C VAL A 283 -10.20 -5.52 8.24
N PHE A 284 -11.25 -5.84 7.50
CA PHE A 284 -11.31 -5.71 6.05
C PHE A 284 -12.56 -4.95 5.59
N MET A 285 -12.48 -4.31 4.43
CA MET A 285 -13.61 -3.69 3.74
C MET A 285 -13.91 -4.52 2.49
N PRO A 286 -14.93 -5.41 2.49
CA PRO A 286 -15.23 -6.23 1.33
C PRO A 286 -15.77 -5.36 0.18
N PHE A 287 -15.34 -5.67 -1.04
CA PHE A 287 -15.85 -5.09 -2.27
C PHE A 287 -15.87 -6.16 -3.37
N GLN A 288 -16.62 -5.90 -4.45
CA GLN A 288 -16.91 -6.92 -5.44
C GLN A 288 -15.62 -7.49 -6.09
N HIS A 289 -15.55 -8.82 -6.14
CA HIS A 289 -14.44 -9.62 -6.69
C HIS A 289 -13.09 -9.53 -5.97
N ALA A 290 -12.99 -8.81 -4.84
CA ALA A 290 -11.77 -8.69 -4.05
C ALA A 290 -11.23 -10.06 -3.59
N HIS A 291 -9.90 -10.18 -3.50
CA HIS A 291 -9.21 -11.34 -2.93
C HIS A 291 -8.28 -10.90 -1.79
N PHE A 292 -8.53 -11.32 -0.54
CA PHE A 292 -7.76 -10.87 0.63
C PHE A 292 -6.57 -11.77 1.01
N GLY A 293 -6.23 -12.76 0.18
CA GLY A 293 -4.92 -13.41 0.18
C GLY A 293 -4.90 -14.83 0.76
N TRP A 294 -5.77 -15.18 1.70
CA TRP A 294 -5.81 -16.56 2.18
C TRP A 294 -6.20 -17.54 1.08
N GLY A 295 -5.50 -18.67 0.99
CA GLY A 295 -5.74 -19.66 -0.06
C GLY A 295 -5.40 -19.18 -1.49
N HIS A 296 -4.83 -17.98 -1.65
CA HIS A 296 -4.42 -17.48 -2.96
C HIS A 296 -3.28 -18.35 -3.49
N PRO A 297 -3.34 -18.84 -4.75
CA PRO A 297 -2.39 -19.84 -5.27
C PRO A 297 -0.92 -19.41 -5.26
N TRP A 298 -0.63 -18.12 -5.34
CA TRP A 298 0.74 -17.59 -5.45
C TRP A 298 0.94 -16.24 -4.77
N SER A 299 -0.08 -15.75 -4.07
CA SER A 299 -0.05 -14.50 -3.33
C SER A 299 -0.75 -14.66 -1.97
N PRO A 300 -0.27 -15.56 -1.09
CA PRO A 300 -0.87 -15.79 0.22
C PRO A 300 -0.62 -14.64 1.22
N ALA A 301 -0.52 -13.40 0.73
CA ALA A 301 -0.19 -12.22 1.50
C ALA A 301 -1.36 -11.82 2.41
N TRP A 302 -1.46 -12.49 3.56
CA TRP A 302 -2.47 -12.23 4.58
C TRP A 302 -2.53 -10.75 5.03
N PRO A 303 -1.41 -10.02 5.13
CA PRO A 303 -1.46 -8.59 5.42
C PRO A 303 -2.05 -7.71 4.30
N GLY A 304 -2.06 -8.17 3.05
CA GLY A 304 -2.59 -7.41 1.90
C GLY A 304 -1.91 -6.06 1.59
N GLU A 305 -1.02 -5.56 2.44
CA GLU A 305 -0.42 -4.23 2.32
C GLU A 305 0.48 -4.10 1.08
N GLY A 306 0.15 -3.15 0.20
CA GLY A 306 0.96 -2.84 -0.99
C GLY A 306 1.02 -3.97 -2.02
N HIS A 307 0.08 -4.91 -1.98
CA HIS A 307 0.21 -6.17 -2.70
C HIS A 307 -0.86 -6.33 -3.79
N LEU A 308 -0.59 -5.91 -5.03
CA LEU A 308 -1.59 -5.80 -6.12
C LEU A 308 -2.53 -7.02 -6.35
N PRO A 309 -2.05 -8.28 -6.33
CA PRO A 309 -2.89 -9.47 -6.46
C PRO A 309 -3.92 -9.63 -5.34
N THR A 310 -3.71 -8.98 -4.19
CA THR A 310 -4.59 -9.03 -3.02
C THR A 310 -5.13 -7.66 -2.65
N ALA A 311 -6.33 -7.61 -2.10
CA ALA A 311 -6.90 -6.38 -1.59
C ALA A 311 -6.18 -5.94 -0.30
N PRO A 312 -6.05 -4.62 -0.04
CA PRO A 312 -5.48 -4.10 1.19
C PRO A 312 -6.41 -4.31 2.38
N ASN A 313 -5.83 -4.43 3.58
CA ASN A 313 -6.58 -4.48 4.85
C ASN A 313 -7.07 -3.08 5.27
N SER A 314 -8.14 -3.05 6.06
CA SER A 314 -8.81 -1.83 6.54
C SER A 314 -8.41 -1.43 7.96
N GLY A 315 -7.34 -1.98 8.52
CA GLY A 315 -6.80 -1.56 9.81
C GLY A 315 -5.59 -2.38 10.25
N GLN A 316 -5.19 -2.20 11.52
CA GLN A 316 -4.03 -2.88 12.10
C GLN A 316 -4.26 -4.38 12.20
N ILE A 317 -3.18 -5.12 11.99
CA ILE A 317 -3.15 -6.55 12.27
C ILE A 317 -2.73 -6.73 13.73
N ILE A 318 -3.59 -7.36 14.53
CA ILE A 318 -3.37 -7.55 15.97
C ILE A 318 -3.60 -9.01 16.30
N GLU A 319 -2.72 -9.61 17.10
CA GLU A 319 -2.96 -10.94 17.64
C GLU A 319 -4.17 -10.92 18.57
N GLY A 320 -5.21 -11.68 18.22
CA GLY A 320 -6.49 -11.63 18.91
C GLY A 320 -7.41 -12.76 18.46
N SER A 321 -8.70 -12.58 18.76
CA SER A 321 -9.78 -13.38 18.20
C SER A 321 -10.98 -12.45 18.03
N TYR A 322 -10.92 -11.58 17.01
CA TYR A 322 -12.01 -10.69 16.67
C TYR A 322 -13.32 -11.46 16.46
N THR A 323 -14.39 -10.93 17.04
CA THR A 323 -15.74 -11.48 16.96
C THR A 323 -16.67 -10.48 16.28
N GLY A 324 -17.80 -10.14 16.91
CA GLY A 324 -18.81 -9.25 16.33
C GLY A 324 -18.28 -7.85 16.03
N ILE A 325 -18.83 -7.23 14.99
CA ILE A 325 -18.56 -5.85 14.58
C ILE A 325 -19.88 -5.10 14.38
N VAL A 326 -20.00 -3.88 14.90
CA VAL A 326 -21.22 -3.08 14.73
C VAL A 326 -20.92 -1.59 14.56
N PHE A 327 -21.69 -0.94 13.69
CA PHE A 327 -21.66 0.51 13.52
C PHE A 327 -22.59 1.19 14.53
N ALA A 328 -22.09 2.24 15.18
CA ALA A 328 -22.84 2.98 16.19
C ALA A 328 -22.98 4.46 15.80
N ASP A 329 -24.22 4.85 15.54
CA ASP A 329 -24.61 6.24 15.29
C ASP A 329 -25.92 6.59 16.03
N THR A 330 -25.98 6.22 17.31
CA THR A 330 -27.19 6.40 18.12
C THR A 330 -27.16 7.72 18.90
N PRO A 331 -28.32 8.37 19.12
CA PRO A 331 -28.38 9.61 19.88
C PRO A 331 -28.06 9.43 21.38
N HIS A 332 -28.16 8.19 21.89
CA HIS A 332 -27.77 7.86 23.25
C HIS A 332 -26.28 8.11 23.48
N PHE A 333 -25.41 7.75 22.52
CA PHE A 333 -23.98 7.99 22.64
C PHE A 333 -23.64 9.48 22.46
N PRO A 334 -22.57 9.97 23.13
CA PRO A 334 -22.06 11.32 22.89
C PRO A 334 -21.58 11.45 21.45
N GLU A 335 -21.59 12.67 20.89
CA GLU A 335 -21.20 12.93 19.50
C GLU A 335 -19.81 12.40 19.14
N SER A 336 -18.87 12.40 20.11
CA SER A 336 -17.53 11.82 19.94
C SER A 336 -17.50 10.30 19.79
N HIS A 337 -18.62 9.60 19.97
CA HIS A 337 -18.75 8.15 19.85
C HIS A 337 -19.91 7.77 18.90
N ARG A 338 -20.26 8.67 17.99
CA ARG A 338 -21.19 8.44 16.89
C ARG A 338 -20.43 8.34 15.57
N GLY A 339 -20.97 7.61 14.62
CA GLY A 339 -20.31 7.36 13.34
C GLY A 339 -19.06 6.50 13.47
N VAL A 340 -19.03 5.58 14.44
CA VAL A 340 -17.86 4.75 14.77
C VAL A 340 -18.22 3.26 14.73
N TRP A 341 -17.20 2.41 14.66
CA TRP A 341 -17.34 0.97 14.72
C TRP A 341 -16.83 0.44 16.06
N PHE A 342 -17.58 -0.49 16.65
CA PHE A 342 -17.11 -1.29 17.77
C PHE A 342 -16.75 -2.69 17.26
N ILE A 343 -15.67 -3.25 17.79
CA ILE A 343 -15.15 -4.56 17.39
C ILE A 343 -14.87 -5.37 18.65
N GLY A 344 -15.57 -6.49 18.82
CA GLY A 344 -15.31 -7.42 19.91
C GLY A 344 -14.05 -8.24 19.67
N ASP A 345 -13.31 -8.55 20.73
CA ASP A 345 -12.19 -9.49 20.70
C ASP A 345 -12.25 -10.43 21.91
N TRP A 346 -12.48 -11.71 21.59
CA TRP A 346 -12.65 -12.77 22.58
C TRP A 346 -11.35 -13.08 23.33
N MET A 347 -10.21 -13.03 22.64
CA MET A 347 -8.91 -13.43 23.19
C MET A 347 -8.35 -12.34 24.09
N THR A 348 -8.36 -11.09 23.62
CA THR A 348 -7.83 -9.95 24.39
C THR A 348 -8.82 -9.44 25.44
N LYS A 349 -10.07 -9.94 25.44
CA LYS A 349 -11.15 -9.54 26.35
C LYS A 349 -11.48 -8.05 26.21
N LYS A 350 -11.56 -7.56 24.97
CA LYS A 350 -11.73 -6.13 24.69
C LYS A 350 -12.86 -5.86 23.71
N ILE A 351 -13.38 -4.64 23.79
CA ILE A 351 -14.05 -4.00 22.66
C ILE A 351 -13.13 -2.89 22.19
N TYR A 352 -12.76 -2.91 20.92
CA TYR A 352 -12.04 -1.85 20.27
C TYR A 352 -13.00 -0.83 19.66
N LEU A 353 -12.58 0.43 19.65
CA LEU A 353 -13.23 1.53 18.97
C LEU A 353 -12.44 1.88 17.71
N TYR A 354 -13.11 1.81 16.57
CA TYR A 354 -12.59 2.12 15.25
C TYR A 354 -13.30 3.36 14.72
N ARG A 355 -12.54 4.44 14.51
CA ARG A 355 -13.04 5.70 13.94
C ARG A 355 -12.75 5.70 12.44
N PRO A 356 -13.75 5.69 11.55
CA PRO A 356 -13.50 5.57 10.12
C PRO A 356 -12.90 6.84 9.52
N GLU A 357 -11.89 6.66 8.66
CA GLU A 357 -11.27 7.67 7.80
C GLU A 357 -11.10 7.08 6.40
N TRP A 358 -11.39 7.84 5.35
CA TRP A 358 -11.23 7.37 3.97
C TRP A 358 -9.83 7.72 3.45
N ASN A 359 -9.04 6.69 3.13
CA ASN A 359 -7.79 6.81 2.37
C ASN A 359 -8.06 6.35 0.93
N GLY A 360 -8.41 7.31 0.07
CA GLY A 360 -8.93 7.00 -1.26
C GLY A 360 -10.27 6.27 -1.16
N ALA A 361 -10.41 5.13 -1.84
CA ALA A 361 -11.57 4.26 -1.74
C ALA A 361 -11.51 3.27 -0.56
N LEU A 362 -10.43 3.24 0.23
CA LEU A 362 -10.27 2.34 1.37
C LEU A 362 -10.70 3.02 2.68
N ASN A 363 -11.55 2.36 3.46
CA ASN A 363 -11.86 2.77 4.82
C ASN A 363 -10.78 2.25 5.79
N VAL A 364 -10.16 3.15 6.55
CA VAL A 364 -9.09 2.86 7.52
C VAL A 364 -9.40 3.55 8.87
N PRO A 365 -8.85 3.08 10.00
CA PRO A 365 -9.07 3.76 11.26
C PRO A 365 -8.28 5.08 11.29
N GLN A 366 -8.86 6.11 11.91
CA GLN A 366 -8.24 7.42 12.06
C GLN A 366 -6.86 7.28 12.72
N GLY A 367 -5.85 7.88 12.09
CA GLY A 367 -4.46 7.77 12.58
C GLY A 367 -3.89 6.35 12.53
N GLY A 368 -4.54 5.43 11.82
CA GLY A 368 -4.07 4.07 11.54
C GLY A 368 -4.12 3.12 12.73
N ARG A 369 -4.92 3.37 13.77
CA ARG A 369 -4.95 2.56 15.01
C ARG A 369 -6.35 2.43 15.62
N TYR A 370 -6.55 1.36 16.40
CA TYR A 370 -7.76 1.20 17.22
C TYR A 370 -7.56 1.78 18.62
N GLU A 371 -8.65 2.20 19.25
CA GLU A 371 -8.68 2.62 20.67
C GLU A 371 -9.26 1.49 21.52
N ASP A 372 -8.68 1.21 22.69
CA ASP A 372 -9.31 0.33 23.68
C ASP A 372 -10.55 1.04 24.24
N PHE A 373 -11.74 0.46 24.04
CA PHE A 373 -12.99 1.01 24.58
C PHE A 373 -13.36 0.30 25.89
N VAL A 374 -13.74 -0.98 25.83
CA VAL A 374 -14.03 -1.78 27.03
C VAL A 374 -12.91 -2.78 27.25
N VAL A 375 -12.42 -2.89 28.48
CA VAL A 375 -11.35 -3.82 28.87
C VAL A 375 -11.84 -4.76 29.97
N GLY A 376 -11.86 -6.06 29.68
CA GLY A 376 -12.40 -7.08 30.58
C GLY A 376 -11.57 -7.34 31.84
N GLY A 377 -10.24 -7.31 31.74
CA GLY A 377 -9.36 -7.60 32.88
C GLY A 377 -9.66 -8.96 33.53
N LYS A 378 -9.99 -8.95 34.84
CA LYS A 378 -10.33 -10.17 35.60
C LYS A 378 -11.80 -10.61 35.45
N SER A 379 -12.67 -9.83 34.82
CA SER A 379 -14.08 -10.18 34.65
C SER A 379 -14.30 -11.33 33.67
N LEU A 380 -15.52 -11.91 33.69
CA LEU A 380 -16.01 -12.83 32.66
C LEU A 380 -16.46 -12.09 31.40
N PHE A 381 -15.50 -11.47 30.72
CA PHE A 381 -15.77 -10.68 29.53
C PHE A 381 -14.93 -11.20 28.36
N ARG A 382 -15.55 -12.05 27.56
CA ARG A 382 -15.00 -12.56 26.29
C ARG A 382 -16.07 -12.35 25.22
N PRO A 383 -16.08 -11.18 24.56
CA PRO A 383 -17.15 -10.82 23.64
C PRO A 383 -17.25 -11.83 22.49
N THR A 384 -18.43 -12.37 22.26
CA THR A 384 -18.73 -13.31 21.17
C THR A 384 -19.57 -12.69 20.07
N ASP A 385 -20.42 -11.72 20.43
CA ASP A 385 -21.21 -10.94 19.49
C ASP A 385 -21.55 -9.58 20.11
N ILE A 386 -21.83 -8.59 19.25
CA ILE A 386 -22.20 -7.23 19.64
C ILE A 386 -23.29 -6.65 18.72
N ALA A 387 -24.21 -5.86 19.28
CA ALA A 387 -25.29 -5.24 18.52
C ALA A 387 -25.73 -3.92 19.15
N MET A 388 -26.30 -3.02 18.34
CA MET A 388 -26.99 -1.83 18.87
C MET A 388 -28.44 -2.18 19.20
N GLY A 389 -28.83 -1.96 20.44
CA GLY A 389 -30.19 -2.25 20.90
C GLY A 389 -31.18 -1.13 20.60
N PRO A 390 -32.50 -1.37 20.70
CA PRO A 390 -33.54 -0.37 20.41
C PRO A 390 -33.52 0.82 21.37
N ASP A 391 -32.92 0.63 22.55
CA ASP A 391 -32.61 1.64 23.57
C ASP A 391 -31.38 2.51 23.22
N GLY A 392 -30.71 2.22 22.10
CA GLY A 392 -29.56 2.96 21.57
C GLY A 392 -28.24 2.65 22.28
N VAL A 393 -28.20 1.64 23.15
CA VAL A 393 -26.98 1.20 23.85
C VAL A 393 -26.28 0.07 23.08
N LEU A 394 -25.01 -0.17 23.40
CA LEU A 394 -24.26 -1.29 22.84
C LEU A 394 -24.50 -2.54 23.70
N TRP A 395 -25.03 -3.60 23.09
CA TRP A 395 -25.25 -4.91 23.71
C TRP A 395 -24.10 -5.85 23.36
N VAL A 396 -23.68 -6.67 24.32
CA VAL A 396 -22.50 -7.54 24.19
C VAL A 396 -22.80 -8.91 24.79
N LEU A 397 -22.62 -9.98 24.01
CA LEU A 397 -22.63 -11.34 24.53
C LEU A 397 -21.24 -11.71 25.00
N GLY A 398 -21.14 -12.44 26.11
CA GLY A 398 -19.87 -12.92 26.66
C GLY A 398 -19.92 -14.40 27.00
N TRP A 399 -18.92 -15.16 26.57
CA TRP A 399 -18.70 -16.53 27.06
C TRP A 399 -18.06 -16.56 28.45
N GLY A 400 -18.27 -17.68 29.14
CA GLY A 400 -17.65 -18.02 30.40
C GLY A 400 -16.18 -18.42 30.29
N ARG A 401 -15.72 -19.23 31.25
CA ARG A 401 -14.30 -19.61 31.37
C ARG A 401 -13.88 -20.66 30.35
N ASP A 402 -14.80 -21.55 29.99
CA ASP A 402 -14.55 -22.70 29.14
C ASP A 402 -14.91 -22.45 27.67
N TYR A 403 -14.21 -23.16 26.79
CA TYR A 403 -14.45 -23.14 25.35
C TYR A 403 -15.48 -24.20 24.98
N GLY A 404 -16.74 -23.78 24.78
CA GLY A 404 -17.90 -24.66 24.64
C GLY A 404 -18.53 -25.04 25.98
N GLY A 405 -19.62 -25.82 25.96
CA GLY A 405 -20.39 -26.21 27.14
C GLY A 405 -19.73 -27.30 28.00
N THR A 406 -19.79 -27.14 29.32
CA THR A 406 -19.42 -28.18 30.30
C THR A 406 -20.67 -28.63 31.06
N PHE A 407 -20.69 -29.89 31.49
CA PHE A 407 -21.86 -30.53 32.08
C PHE A 407 -21.50 -31.19 33.40
N ASP A 408 -22.46 -31.21 34.34
CA ASP A 408 -22.34 -31.98 35.57
C ASP A 408 -22.66 -33.48 35.34
N GLU A 409 -22.57 -34.28 36.42
CA GLU A 409 -22.84 -35.73 36.39
C GLU A 409 -24.29 -36.06 36.01
N GLN A 410 -25.20 -35.08 36.13
CA GLN A 410 -26.62 -35.19 35.77
C GLN A 410 -26.88 -34.77 34.32
N GLY A 411 -25.85 -34.34 33.58
CA GLY A 411 -25.97 -33.89 32.19
C GLY A 411 -26.57 -32.49 32.06
N ILE A 412 -26.52 -31.67 33.11
CA ILE A 412 -26.95 -30.27 33.10
C ILE A 412 -25.74 -29.38 32.81
N GLN A 413 -25.89 -28.45 31.86
CA GLN A 413 -24.82 -27.51 31.53
C GLN A 413 -24.53 -26.60 32.73
N ASN A 414 -23.25 -26.51 33.13
CA ASN A 414 -22.83 -25.86 34.37
C ASN A 414 -21.81 -24.71 34.21
N ASN A 415 -21.52 -24.27 32.97
CA ASN A 415 -20.62 -23.15 32.70
C ASN A 415 -21.33 -21.86 32.25
N GLU A 416 -20.57 -20.76 32.32
CA GLU A 416 -21.11 -19.40 32.32
C GLU A 416 -21.41 -18.79 30.92
N GLY A 417 -22.40 -17.90 30.84
CA GLY A 417 -22.70 -16.93 29.81
C GLY A 417 -23.14 -15.57 30.40
N ARG A 418 -22.88 -14.48 29.67
CA ARG A 418 -23.18 -13.11 30.12
C ARG A 418 -23.80 -12.30 28.98
N VAL A 419 -24.75 -11.44 29.31
CA VAL A 419 -25.22 -10.37 28.43
C VAL A 419 -24.94 -9.04 29.13
N TYR A 420 -24.17 -8.18 28.48
CA TYR A 420 -23.81 -6.87 28.99
C TYR A 420 -24.45 -5.76 28.16
N ARG A 421 -24.70 -4.62 28.78
CA ARG A 421 -24.99 -3.34 28.11
C ARG A 421 -23.90 -2.33 28.42
N ILE A 422 -23.45 -1.59 27.41
CA ILE A 422 -22.55 -0.45 27.58
C ILE A 422 -23.36 0.83 27.40
N VAL A 423 -23.53 1.56 28.50
CA VAL A 423 -24.43 2.71 28.61
C VAL A 423 -23.62 3.98 28.76
N ALA A 424 -24.00 5.04 28.04
CA ALA A 424 -23.47 6.38 28.25
C ALA A 424 -24.14 7.01 29.48
N LYS A 425 -23.35 7.36 30.48
CA LYS A 425 -23.83 7.96 31.73
C LYS A 425 -24.50 9.31 31.48
N ASP A 426 -25.47 9.62 32.31
CA ASP A 426 -26.18 10.92 32.31
C ASP A 426 -26.88 11.26 30.99
N ARG A 427 -27.11 10.26 30.12
CA ARG A 427 -27.83 10.41 28.85
C ARG A 427 -29.04 9.48 28.84
N PRO A 428 -30.23 9.99 28.43
CA PRO A 428 -31.42 9.15 28.39
C PRO A 428 -31.25 8.01 27.39
N LEU A 429 -31.82 6.85 27.72
CA LEU A 429 -32.01 5.76 26.76
C LEU A 429 -32.97 6.22 25.65
N VAL A 430 -32.75 5.73 24.45
CA VAL A 430 -33.66 6.03 23.33
C VAL A 430 -35.00 5.32 23.57
N GLN A 431 -36.08 6.08 23.54
CA GLN A 431 -37.43 5.56 23.65
C GLN A 431 -37.99 5.25 22.25
N SER A 432 -37.46 4.23 21.60
CA SER A 432 -37.93 3.79 20.29
C SER A 432 -39.14 2.86 20.47
N LYS A 433 -40.36 3.41 20.46
CA LYS A 433 -41.58 2.59 20.48
C LYS A 433 -42.15 2.45 19.07
N ARG A 434 -42.04 1.24 18.53
CA ARG A 434 -42.65 0.86 17.26
C ARG A 434 -44.18 0.72 17.43
N PRO A 435 -45.01 1.15 16.46
CA PRO A 435 -46.46 0.96 16.56
C PRO A 435 -46.81 -0.53 16.73
N ALA A 436 -47.74 -0.85 17.63
CA ALA A 436 -48.18 -2.23 17.89
C ALA A 436 -49.05 -2.83 16.76
N LYS A 437 -49.50 -2.00 15.82
CA LYS A 437 -50.25 -2.39 14.62
C LYS A 437 -49.31 -2.96 13.55
N PRO A 438 -49.77 -3.82 12.62
CA PRO A 438 -48.91 -4.36 11.56
C PRO A 438 -48.43 -3.25 10.59
N PRO A 439 -47.24 -3.39 9.97
CA PRO A 439 -46.69 -2.39 9.03
C PRO A 439 -47.65 -1.96 7.91
N ALA A 440 -48.53 -2.86 7.47
CA ALA A 440 -49.57 -2.58 6.47
C ALA A 440 -50.51 -1.42 6.85
N GLU A 441 -50.69 -1.14 8.15
CA GLU A 441 -51.57 -0.08 8.69
C GLU A 441 -50.81 1.21 9.07
N TRP A 442 -49.51 1.28 8.75
CA TRP A 442 -48.68 2.42 9.13
C TRP A 442 -48.83 3.58 8.15
N SER A 443 -48.72 4.80 8.66
CA SER A 443 -48.54 6.01 7.87
C SER A 443 -47.17 6.02 7.19
N PHE A 444 -47.00 6.86 6.17
CA PHE A 444 -45.69 7.03 5.56
C PHE A 444 -44.66 7.58 6.55
N ASP A 445 -45.04 8.52 7.43
CA ASP A 445 -44.12 9.07 8.43
C ASP A 445 -43.60 7.99 9.39
N GLU A 446 -44.45 7.04 9.81
CA GLU A 446 -44.05 5.89 10.63
C GLU A 446 -43.04 4.98 9.89
N LEU A 447 -43.29 4.67 8.61
CA LEU A 447 -42.39 3.84 7.80
C LEU A 447 -41.05 4.54 7.51
N LEU A 448 -41.08 5.83 7.16
CA LEU A 448 -39.89 6.62 6.84
C LEU A 448 -39.02 6.88 8.08
N ALA A 449 -39.60 6.91 9.27
CA ALA A 449 -38.84 6.93 10.52
C ALA A 449 -38.06 5.63 10.72
N ASP A 450 -38.69 4.47 10.49
CA ASP A 450 -38.05 3.15 10.64
C ASP A 450 -36.92 2.91 9.61
N LEU A 451 -36.96 3.53 8.43
CA LEU A 451 -35.81 3.52 7.50
C LEU A 451 -34.54 4.10 8.13
N GLY A 452 -34.68 5.03 9.07
CA GLY A 452 -33.59 5.65 9.83
C GLY A 452 -33.15 4.89 11.08
N SER A 453 -33.82 3.78 11.41
CA SER A 453 -33.48 2.96 12.57
C SER A 453 -32.11 2.30 12.44
N TRP A 454 -31.49 1.90 13.54
CA TRP A 454 -30.33 1.00 13.56
C TRP A 454 -30.71 -0.46 13.84
N ILE A 455 -32.01 -0.75 13.99
CA ILE A 455 -32.51 -2.11 14.16
C ILE A 455 -32.82 -2.70 12.78
N PRO A 456 -32.05 -3.71 12.30
CA PRO A 456 -32.19 -4.21 10.94
C PRO A 456 -33.62 -4.68 10.62
N ALA A 457 -34.27 -5.40 11.54
CA ALA A 457 -35.65 -5.88 11.37
C ALA A 457 -36.63 -4.73 11.06
N TRP A 458 -36.44 -3.56 11.67
CA TRP A 458 -37.34 -2.42 11.48
C TRP A 458 -37.13 -1.75 10.13
N GLN A 459 -35.87 -1.57 9.71
CA GLN A 459 -35.53 -1.03 8.39
C GLN A 459 -36.06 -1.92 7.27
N ILE A 460 -35.89 -3.24 7.41
CA ILE A 460 -36.32 -4.24 6.43
C ILE A 460 -37.84 -4.25 6.29
N ASP A 461 -38.58 -4.33 7.40
CA ASP A 461 -40.04 -4.32 7.39
C ASP A 461 -40.60 -3.03 6.77
N ALA A 462 -40.02 -1.88 7.12
CA ALA A 462 -40.45 -0.59 6.57
C ALA A 462 -40.19 -0.50 5.06
N ARG A 463 -39.00 -0.92 4.61
CA ARG A 463 -38.66 -1.00 3.18
C ARG A 463 -39.61 -1.94 2.45
N ASP A 464 -39.77 -3.17 2.93
CA ASP A 464 -40.58 -4.19 2.26
C ASP A 464 -42.04 -3.74 2.14
N GLU A 465 -42.56 -3.07 3.17
CA GLU A 465 -43.89 -2.46 3.10
C GLU A 465 -43.97 -1.28 2.11
N LEU A 466 -42.97 -0.40 2.07
CA LEU A 466 -42.91 0.70 1.08
C LEU A 466 -42.83 0.18 -0.35
N VAL A 467 -42.05 -0.87 -0.60
CA VAL A 467 -41.96 -1.56 -1.90
C VAL A 467 -43.31 -2.21 -2.24
N ARG A 468 -43.96 -2.89 -1.28
CA ARG A 468 -45.27 -3.51 -1.49
C ARG A 468 -46.35 -2.48 -1.86
N ARG A 469 -46.29 -1.27 -1.30
CA ARG A 469 -47.18 -0.15 -1.66
C ARG A 469 -46.91 0.39 -3.07
N GLY A 470 -45.71 0.19 -3.62
CA GLY A 470 -45.36 0.55 -4.99
C GLY A 470 -45.36 2.06 -5.22
N GLU A 471 -45.97 2.50 -6.32
CA GLU A 471 -45.86 3.87 -6.84
C GLU A 471 -46.31 4.96 -5.84
N VAL A 472 -47.28 4.68 -4.96
CA VAL A 472 -47.74 5.65 -3.96
C VAL A 472 -46.66 6.01 -2.92
N SER A 473 -45.61 5.21 -2.80
CA SER A 473 -44.47 5.47 -1.91
C SER A 473 -43.45 6.46 -2.49
N VAL A 474 -43.48 6.72 -3.81
CA VAL A 474 -42.44 7.52 -4.50
C VAL A 474 -42.38 8.95 -3.99
N GLY A 475 -43.52 9.64 -3.89
CA GLY A 475 -43.58 11.02 -3.39
C GLY A 475 -43.03 11.17 -1.96
N PRO A 476 -43.49 10.36 -0.99
CA PRO A 476 -42.93 10.35 0.36
C PRO A 476 -41.42 10.07 0.41
N LEU A 477 -40.93 9.10 -0.37
CA LEU A 477 -39.50 8.75 -0.43
C LEU A 477 -38.64 9.89 -1.00
N LEU A 478 -39.07 10.51 -2.10
CA LEU A 478 -38.40 11.70 -2.64
C LEU A 478 -38.43 12.86 -1.64
N GLY A 479 -39.53 13.01 -0.89
CA GLY A 479 -39.64 14.00 0.19
C GLY A 479 -38.61 13.82 1.31
N VAL A 480 -38.12 12.61 1.58
CA VAL A 480 -36.99 12.36 2.49
C VAL A 480 -35.69 12.92 1.91
N LEU A 481 -35.49 12.77 0.60
CA LEU A 481 -34.29 13.25 -0.08
C LEU A 481 -34.27 14.78 -0.22
N GLU A 482 -35.42 15.44 -0.26
CA GLU A 482 -35.53 16.91 -0.30
C GLU A 482 -35.30 17.60 1.05
N LYS A 483 -35.53 16.90 2.16
CA LYS A 483 -35.46 17.46 3.53
C LYS A 483 -34.19 16.99 4.27
N PRO A 484 -33.80 17.64 5.39
CA PRO A 484 -32.79 17.06 6.29
C PRO A 484 -33.24 15.68 6.77
N ALA A 485 -32.41 14.67 6.54
CA ALA A 485 -32.67 13.27 6.86
C ALA A 485 -31.37 12.64 7.36
N SER A 486 -31.48 11.53 8.12
CA SER A 486 -30.28 10.78 8.50
C SER A 486 -29.68 10.08 7.28
N GLN A 487 -28.39 9.77 7.35
CA GLN A 487 -27.70 9.06 6.28
C GLN A 487 -28.35 7.68 6.01
N ALA A 488 -28.83 7.01 7.07
CA ALA A 488 -29.58 5.76 6.93
C ALA A 488 -30.90 5.98 6.17
N GLN A 489 -31.68 7.01 6.51
CA GLN A 489 -32.92 7.32 5.79
C GLN A 489 -32.65 7.60 4.31
N GLU A 490 -31.62 8.39 3.99
CA GLU A 490 -31.22 8.65 2.61
C GLU A 490 -30.84 7.36 1.88
N THR A 491 -30.00 6.53 2.50
CA THR A 491 -29.55 5.27 1.91
C THR A 491 -30.73 4.35 1.60
N TRP A 492 -31.54 4.05 2.60
CA TRP A 492 -32.68 3.16 2.45
C TRP A 492 -33.74 3.73 1.51
N ALA A 493 -33.96 5.05 1.49
CA ALA A 493 -34.90 5.66 0.55
C ALA A 493 -34.46 5.47 -0.91
N VAL A 494 -33.17 5.70 -1.24
CA VAL A 494 -32.65 5.52 -2.61
C VAL A 494 -32.81 4.07 -3.07
N TRP A 495 -32.42 3.10 -2.23
CA TRP A 495 -32.57 1.68 -2.54
C TRP A 495 -34.05 1.25 -2.66
N THR A 496 -34.94 1.83 -1.85
CA THR A 496 -36.39 1.58 -1.93
C THR A 496 -36.96 2.10 -3.25
N LEU A 497 -36.57 3.32 -3.67
CA LEU A 497 -36.93 3.90 -4.96
C LEU A 497 -36.46 3.03 -6.13
N ALA A 498 -35.22 2.55 -6.09
CA ALA A 498 -34.69 1.61 -7.09
C ALA A 498 -35.52 0.32 -7.20
N LYS A 499 -35.95 -0.25 -6.07
CA LYS A 499 -36.82 -1.45 -6.05
C LYS A 499 -38.23 -1.22 -6.59
N ILE A 500 -38.70 0.04 -6.58
CA ILE A 500 -39.98 0.44 -7.18
C ILE A 500 -39.79 0.87 -8.66
N ASN A 501 -38.57 0.71 -9.20
CA ASN A 501 -38.17 1.07 -10.58
C ASN A 501 -38.15 2.59 -10.84
N VAL A 502 -37.78 3.40 -9.83
CA VAL A 502 -37.50 4.83 -10.02
C VAL A 502 -36.01 5.03 -10.31
N ASN A 503 -35.72 5.51 -11.52
CA ASN A 503 -34.35 5.66 -12.04
C ASN A 503 -33.86 7.12 -12.07
N GLU A 504 -34.68 8.08 -11.67
CA GLU A 504 -34.33 9.51 -11.67
C GLU A 504 -34.37 10.05 -10.24
N VAL A 505 -33.34 9.73 -9.46
CA VAL A 505 -33.16 10.28 -8.11
C VAL A 505 -32.30 11.55 -8.20
N PRO A 506 -32.72 12.70 -7.65
CA PRO A 506 -31.93 13.91 -7.73
C PRO A 506 -30.68 13.81 -6.82
N PRO A 507 -29.49 14.21 -7.31
CA PRO A 507 -28.29 14.27 -6.46
C PRO A 507 -28.47 15.35 -5.39
N LYS A 508 -28.02 15.05 -4.16
CA LYS A 508 -28.16 15.96 -3.00
C LYS A 508 -26.84 16.17 -2.26
N ASN A 509 -26.22 15.06 -1.85
CA ASN A 509 -24.98 15.03 -1.10
C ASN A 509 -24.19 13.77 -1.48
N ASP A 510 -22.99 13.60 -0.92
CA ASP A 510 -22.12 12.49 -1.26
C ASP A 510 -22.72 11.11 -1.03
N ASN A 511 -23.55 10.95 0.01
CA ASN A 511 -24.19 9.67 0.31
C ASN A 511 -25.26 9.34 -0.75
N VAL A 512 -26.14 10.29 -1.06
CA VAL A 512 -27.20 10.09 -2.07
C VAL A 512 -26.59 9.77 -3.42
N VAL A 513 -25.56 10.51 -3.86
CA VAL A 513 -24.85 10.23 -5.12
C VAL A 513 -24.24 8.83 -5.12
N LEU A 514 -23.57 8.43 -4.04
CA LEU A 514 -22.99 7.10 -3.93
C LEU A 514 -24.04 5.99 -4.02
N GLN A 515 -25.18 6.14 -3.34
CA GLN A 515 -26.26 5.16 -3.41
C GLN A 515 -26.96 5.16 -4.77
N MET A 516 -27.09 6.31 -5.44
CA MET A 516 -27.63 6.37 -6.80
C MET A 516 -26.80 5.51 -7.76
N ILE A 517 -25.47 5.60 -7.69
CA ILE A 517 -24.56 4.80 -8.51
C ILE A 517 -24.73 3.30 -8.18
N ARG A 518 -24.70 2.93 -6.89
CA ARG A 518 -24.79 1.53 -6.46
C ARG A 518 -26.13 0.88 -6.76
N ALA A 519 -27.23 1.65 -6.62
CA ALA A 519 -28.59 1.17 -6.83
C ALA A 519 -29.02 1.19 -8.31
N GLY A 520 -28.21 1.77 -9.20
CA GLY A 520 -28.53 1.89 -10.62
C GLY A 520 -29.55 2.99 -10.96
N CYS A 521 -29.69 4.01 -10.09
CA CYS A 521 -30.53 5.19 -10.32
C CYS A 521 -29.80 6.31 -11.10
N THR A 522 -28.64 6.00 -11.68
CA THR A 522 -27.87 6.92 -12.51
C THR A 522 -26.95 6.10 -13.42
N GLU A 523 -26.43 6.73 -14.46
CA GLU A 523 -25.51 6.10 -15.37
C GLU A 523 -24.11 5.99 -14.74
N PRO A 524 -23.59 4.78 -14.45
CA PRO A 524 -22.33 4.62 -13.72
C PRO A 524 -21.14 5.16 -14.51
N HIS A 525 -21.28 5.23 -15.84
CA HIS A 525 -20.23 5.66 -16.74
C HIS A 525 -19.88 7.15 -16.64
N ASP A 526 -20.74 7.96 -16.02
CA ASP A 526 -20.48 9.38 -15.73
C ASP A 526 -19.52 9.55 -14.54
N TYR A 527 -19.42 8.54 -13.68
CA TYR A 527 -18.66 8.59 -12.43
C TYR A 527 -17.32 7.86 -12.48
N ILE A 528 -17.05 7.07 -13.53
CA ILE A 528 -15.79 6.34 -13.67
C ILE A 528 -14.56 7.25 -13.84
N THR A 529 -14.75 8.50 -14.24
CA THR A 529 -13.70 9.53 -14.33
C THR A 529 -13.74 10.54 -13.19
N ASP A 530 -14.64 10.38 -12.22
CA ASP A 530 -14.81 11.32 -11.11
C ASP A 530 -13.53 11.42 -10.24
N PRO A 531 -13.14 12.60 -9.73
CA PRO A 531 -11.99 12.71 -8.82
C PRO A 531 -12.16 11.91 -7.52
N ASN A 532 -13.38 11.65 -7.05
CA ASN A 532 -13.66 10.85 -5.87
C ASN A 532 -13.49 9.34 -6.15
N PRO A 533 -12.48 8.68 -5.58
CA PRO A 533 -12.23 7.25 -5.82
C PRO A 533 -13.38 6.35 -5.35
N ARG A 534 -14.19 6.78 -4.38
CA ARG A 534 -15.37 6.01 -3.93
C ARG A 534 -16.46 5.95 -5.01
N TYR A 535 -16.65 7.04 -5.77
CA TYR A 535 -17.58 7.05 -6.89
C TYR A 535 -17.07 6.19 -8.03
N ARG A 536 -15.75 6.22 -8.29
CA ARG A 536 -15.13 5.34 -9.29
C ARG A 536 -15.27 3.86 -8.94
N LEU A 537 -15.07 3.50 -7.66
CA LEU A 537 -15.30 2.13 -7.18
C LEU A 537 -16.75 1.71 -7.39
N ALA A 538 -17.71 2.50 -6.92
CA ALA A 538 -19.14 2.22 -7.08
C ALA A 538 -19.55 2.11 -8.55
N ALA A 539 -18.99 2.95 -9.42
CA ALA A 539 -19.22 2.89 -10.86
C ALA A 539 -18.71 1.58 -11.47
N ILE A 540 -17.52 1.12 -11.10
CA ILE A 540 -16.97 -0.17 -11.56
C ILE A 540 -17.85 -1.33 -11.10
N GLU A 541 -18.29 -1.34 -9.84
CA GLU A 541 -19.17 -2.37 -9.29
C GLU A 541 -20.55 -2.39 -9.99
N ALA A 542 -21.15 -1.21 -10.18
CA ALA A 542 -22.41 -1.08 -10.91
C ALA A 542 -22.28 -1.54 -12.37
N MET A 543 -21.20 -1.15 -13.06
CA MET A 543 -20.92 -1.62 -14.43
C MET A 543 -20.74 -3.14 -14.51
N ALA A 544 -20.10 -3.75 -13.51
CA ALA A 544 -19.96 -5.20 -13.40
C ALA A 544 -21.32 -5.89 -13.23
N ALA A 545 -22.18 -5.37 -12.36
CA ALA A 545 -23.52 -5.91 -12.13
C ALA A 545 -24.42 -5.84 -13.37
N HIS A 546 -24.26 -4.80 -14.20
CA HIS A 546 -25.06 -4.60 -15.42
C HIS A 546 -24.43 -5.19 -16.70
N GLY A 547 -23.27 -5.85 -16.62
CA GLY A 547 -22.59 -6.46 -17.78
C GLY A 547 -22.14 -5.46 -18.86
N GLN A 548 -21.84 -4.21 -18.46
CA GLN A 548 -21.45 -3.12 -19.37
C GLN A 548 -20.02 -3.28 -19.95
N PRO A 549 -19.69 -2.64 -21.10
CA PRO A 549 -18.43 -2.91 -21.81
C PRO A 549 -17.16 -2.49 -21.06
N ASN A 550 -16.23 -3.45 -20.92
CA ASN A 550 -14.92 -3.34 -20.26
C ASN A 550 -14.01 -2.20 -20.77
N GLY A 551 -14.27 -1.61 -21.94
CA GLY A 551 -13.38 -0.61 -22.55
C GLY A 551 -13.19 0.67 -21.72
N ARG A 552 -14.25 1.14 -21.03
CA ARG A 552 -14.13 2.32 -20.15
C ARG A 552 -13.34 2.00 -18.88
N ILE A 553 -13.55 0.82 -18.30
CA ILE A 553 -12.77 0.32 -17.16
C ILE A 553 -11.29 0.20 -17.56
N LEU A 554 -11.02 -0.35 -18.75
CA LEU A 554 -9.66 -0.46 -19.28
C LEU A 554 -8.96 0.90 -19.42
N ASN A 555 -9.66 1.90 -19.97
CA ASN A 555 -9.14 3.27 -20.06
C ASN A 555 -8.88 3.88 -18.68
N ARG A 556 -9.69 3.56 -17.67
CA ARG A 556 -9.46 4.01 -16.29
C ARG A 556 -8.17 3.44 -15.71
N LEU A 557 -7.86 2.16 -15.98
CA LEU A 557 -6.65 1.48 -15.47
C LEU A 557 -5.34 2.12 -15.96
N ILE A 558 -5.35 2.89 -17.05
CA ILE A 558 -4.17 3.62 -17.57
C ILE A 558 -3.58 4.57 -16.52
N SER A 559 -4.43 5.20 -15.71
CA SER A 559 -4.05 6.28 -14.81
C SER A 559 -4.68 6.14 -13.42
N GLU A 560 -5.26 4.98 -13.09
CA GLU A 560 -5.80 4.74 -11.76
C GLU A 560 -4.66 4.48 -10.77
N THR A 561 -4.62 5.29 -9.72
CA THR A 561 -3.61 5.23 -8.66
C THR A 561 -4.18 4.68 -7.37
N ASP A 562 -5.50 4.67 -7.21
CA ASP A 562 -6.14 4.08 -6.03
C ASP A 562 -6.05 2.53 -6.12
N PRO A 563 -5.44 1.86 -5.13
CA PRO A 563 -5.22 0.42 -5.19
C PRO A 563 -6.51 -0.39 -5.14
N VAL A 564 -7.55 0.09 -4.44
CA VAL A 564 -8.86 -0.59 -4.35
C VAL A 564 -9.59 -0.47 -5.67
N VAL A 565 -9.64 0.73 -6.25
CA VAL A 565 -10.29 0.97 -7.55
C VAL A 565 -9.56 0.20 -8.67
N TYR A 566 -8.23 0.22 -8.68
CA TYR A 566 -7.44 -0.54 -9.64
C TYR A 566 -7.69 -2.04 -9.50
N HIS A 567 -7.70 -2.56 -8.27
CA HIS A 567 -7.99 -3.98 -8.00
C HIS A 567 -9.39 -4.38 -8.50
N ALA A 568 -10.42 -3.62 -8.14
CA ALA A 568 -11.78 -3.85 -8.61
C ALA A 568 -11.87 -3.83 -10.16
N GLY A 569 -11.19 -2.88 -10.81
CA GLY A 569 -11.20 -2.74 -12.26
C GLY A 569 -10.63 -3.95 -13.00
N TRP A 570 -9.42 -4.40 -12.66
CA TRP A 570 -8.84 -5.56 -13.37
C TRP A 570 -9.57 -6.87 -13.05
N ARG A 571 -10.08 -7.04 -11.82
CA ARG A 571 -10.88 -8.22 -11.44
C ARG A 571 -12.19 -8.29 -12.19
N THR A 572 -12.85 -7.14 -12.37
CA THR A 572 -14.08 -7.03 -13.16
C THR A 572 -13.85 -7.40 -14.62
N ILE A 573 -12.77 -6.88 -15.23
CA ILE A 573 -12.42 -7.26 -16.61
C ILE A 573 -12.13 -8.76 -16.70
N MET A 574 -11.38 -9.32 -15.74
CA MET A 574 -11.05 -10.74 -15.70
C MET A 574 -12.27 -11.66 -15.66
N ALA A 575 -13.35 -11.24 -15.00
CA ALA A 575 -14.57 -12.03 -14.88
C ALA A 575 -15.23 -12.32 -16.25
N HIS A 576 -14.97 -11.47 -17.26
CA HIS A 576 -15.56 -11.58 -18.60
C HIS A 576 -14.55 -11.74 -19.74
N ALA A 577 -13.24 -11.53 -19.49
CA ALA A 577 -12.22 -11.61 -20.52
C ALA A 577 -11.93 -13.06 -20.94
N THR A 578 -11.61 -13.26 -22.22
CA THR A 578 -11.10 -14.54 -22.75
C THR A 578 -9.58 -14.58 -22.62
N GLU A 579 -8.98 -15.78 -22.64
CA GLU A 579 -7.52 -15.91 -22.61
C GLU A 579 -6.81 -15.11 -23.73
N PRO A 580 -7.24 -15.15 -25.00
CA PRO A 580 -6.65 -14.30 -26.04
C PRO A 580 -6.70 -12.81 -25.72
N ALA A 581 -7.80 -12.32 -25.14
CA ALA A 581 -7.91 -10.93 -24.72
C ALA A 581 -6.94 -10.61 -23.58
N MET A 582 -6.84 -11.47 -22.55
CA MET A 582 -5.88 -11.29 -21.45
C MET A 582 -4.43 -11.25 -21.96
N ARG A 583 -4.06 -12.14 -22.91
CA ARG A 583 -2.74 -12.16 -23.55
C ARG A 583 -2.46 -10.89 -24.35
N ALA A 584 -3.45 -10.37 -25.08
CA ALA A 584 -3.31 -9.09 -25.77
C ALA A 584 -3.03 -7.95 -24.78
N LEU A 585 -3.81 -7.86 -23.71
CA LEU A 585 -3.61 -6.85 -22.65
C LEU A 585 -2.22 -6.98 -22.02
N ALA A 586 -1.73 -8.20 -21.74
CA ALA A 586 -0.41 -8.45 -21.15
C ALA A 586 0.78 -8.04 -22.03
N THR A 587 0.53 -7.58 -23.26
CA THR A 587 1.54 -7.05 -24.19
C THR A 587 1.32 -5.58 -24.55
N ASP A 588 0.35 -4.92 -23.91
CA ASP A 588 0.00 -3.52 -24.19
C ASP A 588 1.16 -2.58 -23.90
N ARG A 589 1.26 -1.48 -24.65
CA ARG A 589 2.31 -0.47 -24.43
C ARG A 589 2.10 0.30 -23.13
N ASN A 590 0.85 0.51 -22.72
CA ASN A 590 0.52 1.16 -21.47
C ASN A 590 0.75 0.21 -20.28
N ALA A 591 1.55 0.65 -19.32
CA ALA A 591 1.95 -0.18 -18.19
C ALA A 591 0.76 -0.58 -17.28
N GLY A 592 -0.24 0.28 -17.09
CA GLY A 592 -1.43 -0.04 -16.30
C GLY A 592 -2.26 -1.15 -16.96
N ILE A 593 -2.49 -1.05 -18.27
CA ILE A 593 -3.19 -2.11 -19.02
C ILE A 593 -2.38 -3.41 -19.02
N ARG A 594 -1.07 -3.31 -19.29
CA ARG A 594 -0.16 -4.45 -19.33
C ARG A 594 -0.14 -5.20 -18.01
N ARG A 595 -0.02 -4.47 -16.91
CA ARG A 595 -0.06 -5.00 -15.54
C ARG A 595 -1.38 -5.71 -15.25
N ALA A 596 -2.52 -5.15 -15.67
CA ALA A 596 -3.81 -5.81 -15.54
C ALA A 596 -3.85 -7.14 -16.30
N GLY A 597 -3.41 -7.17 -17.56
CA GLY A 597 -3.32 -8.41 -18.35
C GLY A 597 -2.40 -9.46 -17.72
N VAL A 598 -1.23 -9.06 -17.21
CA VAL A 598 -0.30 -9.93 -16.48
C VAL A 598 -0.95 -10.52 -15.23
N LEU A 599 -1.61 -9.69 -14.41
CA LEU A 599 -2.33 -10.13 -13.22
C LEU A 599 -3.42 -11.16 -13.57
N MET A 600 -4.20 -10.93 -14.63
CA MET A 600 -5.24 -11.86 -15.09
C MET A 600 -4.68 -13.23 -15.49
N LEU A 601 -3.58 -13.24 -16.27
CA LEU A 601 -2.94 -14.48 -16.69
C LEU A 601 -2.30 -15.22 -15.50
N MET A 602 -1.69 -14.51 -14.57
CA MET A 602 -1.14 -15.10 -13.34
C MET A 602 -2.25 -15.66 -12.45
N GLU A 603 -3.36 -14.94 -12.28
CA GLU A 603 -4.51 -15.34 -11.48
C GLU A 603 -5.16 -16.63 -12.00
N LYS A 604 -5.29 -16.74 -13.33
CA LYS A 604 -5.82 -17.92 -14.01
C LYS A 604 -4.78 -19.03 -14.22
N LEU A 605 -3.53 -18.83 -13.78
CA LEU A 605 -2.40 -19.73 -14.02
C LEU A 605 -2.19 -20.08 -15.51
N LEU A 606 -2.48 -19.12 -16.41
CA LEU A 606 -2.34 -19.26 -17.86
C LEU A 606 -0.97 -18.77 -18.39
N ILE A 607 -0.19 -18.07 -17.56
CA ILE A 607 1.14 -17.59 -17.92
C ILE A 607 2.18 -18.71 -17.78
N THR A 608 3.08 -18.83 -18.75
CA THR A 608 4.18 -19.80 -18.72
C THR A 608 5.37 -19.24 -17.94
N GLU A 609 6.20 -20.13 -17.39
CA GLU A 609 7.43 -19.73 -16.69
C GLU A 609 8.36 -18.88 -17.57
N ALA A 610 8.48 -19.23 -18.85
CA ALA A 610 9.27 -18.47 -19.81
C ALA A 610 8.73 -17.05 -20.04
N GLU A 611 7.41 -16.85 -20.00
CA GLU A 611 6.80 -15.53 -20.07
C GLU A 611 7.06 -14.74 -18.78
N VAL A 612 6.89 -15.35 -17.59
CA VAL A 612 7.17 -14.66 -16.32
C VAL A 612 8.64 -14.27 -16.18
N LEU A 613 9.58 -15.10 -16.63
CA LEU A 613 11.00 -14.76 -16.65
C LEU A 613 11.31 -13.57 -17.56
N ARG A 614 10.56 -13.37 -18.66
CA ARG A 614 10.68 -12.16 -19.50
C ARG A 614 10.16 -10.92 -18.77
N LEU A 615 9.10 -11.06 -17.98
CA LEU A 615 8.52 -9.95 -17.21
C LEU A 615 9.46 -9.40 -16.13
N LEU A 616 10.49 -10.16 -15.71
CA LEU A 616 11.57 -9.63 -14.85
C LEU A 616 12.35 -8.48 -15.52
N GLN A 617 12.24 -8.34 -16.84
CA GLN A 617 12.86 -7.28 -17.64
C GLN A 617 11.84 -6.23 -18.11
N ASP A 618 10.59 -6.27 -17.61
CA ASP A 618 9.59 -5.26 -17.98
C ASP A 618 10.07 -3.86 -17.58
N SER A 619 9.72 -2.85 -18.37
CA SER A 619 10.03 -1.45 -18.07
C SER A 619 9.33 -0.95 -16.80
N ASP A 620 8.16 -1.49 -16.46
CA ASP A 620 7.40 -1.14 -15.26
C ASP A 620 7.86 -1.97 -14.05
N GLU A 621 8.23 -1.27 -12.98
CA GLU A 621 8.75 -1.90 -11.76
C GLU A 621 7.75 -2.83 -11.07
N SER A 622 6.48 -2.46 -11.02
CA SER A 622 5.47 -3.29 -10.36
C SER A 622 5.25 -4.61 -11.10
N ILE A 623 5.37 -4.63 -12.44
CA ILE A 623 5.31 -5.86 -13.23
C ILE A 623 6.52 -6.76 -12.92
N ARG A 624 7.72 -6.18 -12.81
CA ARG A 624 8.92 -6.94 -12.39
C ARG A 624 8.75 -7.56 -11.01
N GLN A 625 8.21 -6.79 -10.05
CA GLN A 625 7.95 -7.26 -8.69
C GLN A 625 6.91 -8.39 -8.66
N LEU A 626 5.83 -8.27 -9.45
CA LEU A 626 4.83 -9.33 -9.62
C LEU A 626 5.45 -10.61 -10.19
N ALA A 627 6.29 -10.49 -11.20
CA ALA A 627 6.97 -11.62 -11.81
C ALA A 627 7.92 -12.32 -10.82
N ALA A 628 8.71 -11.54 -10.07
CA ALA A 628 9.60 -12.07 -9.04
C ALA A 628 8.84 -12.81 -7.93
N LEU A 629 7.73 -12.22 -7.45
CA LEU A 629 6.87 -12.84 -6.46
C LEU A 629 6.27 -14.15 -6.98
N TRP A 630 5.70 -14.13 -8.19
CA TRP A 630 5.08 -15.30 -8.78
C TRP A 630 6.09 -16.45 -8.94
N LEU A 631 7.31 -16.17 -9.42
CA LEU A 631 8.38 -17.17 -9.54
C LEU A 631 8.78 -17.72 -8.17
N SER A 632 8.89 -16.87 -7.16
CA SER A 632 9.18 -17.30 -5.80
C SER A 632 8.11 -18.24 -5.26
N LYS A 633 6.83 -17.89 -5.42
CA LYS A 633 5.72 -18.63 -4.81
C LYS A 633 5.28 -19.86 -5.60
N VAL A 634 5.30 -19.81 -6.93
CA VAL A 634 4.86 -20.93 -7.79
C VAL A 634 6.00 -21.88 -8.13
N LYS A 635 7.23 -21.37 -8.27
CA LYS A 635 8.39 -22.16 -8.73
C LYS A 635 9.45 -22.38 -7.65
N GLY A 636 9.32 -21.76 -6.49
CA GLY A 636 10.33 -21.86 -5.42
C GLY A 636 11.66 -21.17 -5.79
N ILE A 637 11.65 -20.29 -6.79
CA ILE A 637 12.85 -19.56 -7.23
C ILE A 637 12.99 -18.33 -6.35
N GLU A 638 13.96 -18.32 -5.43
CA GLU A 638 14.14 -17.19 -4.53
C GLU A 638 14.36 -15.86 -5.29
N PRO A 639 13.78 -14.73 -4.83
CA PRO A 639 14.01 -13.42 -5.44
C PRO A 639 15.51 -13.05 -5.50
N GLY A 640 16.31 -13.57 -4.55
CA GLY A 640 17.77 -13.46 -4.54
C GLY A 640 18.49 -14.36 -5.55
N ALA A 641 17.90 -15.48 -5.98
CA ALA A 641 18.42 -16.29 -7.07
C ALA A 641 18.27 -15.59 -8.44
N ALA A 642 17.41 -14.56 -8.53
CA ALA A 642 17.42 -13.62 -9.64
C ALA A 642 18.59 -12.62 -9.57
N LYS A 643 19.17 -12.35 -8.37
CA LYS A 643 20.42 -11.59 -8.22
C LYS A 643 21.66 -12.44 -8.58
N ASP A 644 21.63 -13.73 -8.31
CA ASP A 644 22.68 -14.68 -8.75
C ASP A 644 22.54 -15.12 -10.21
N SER A 645 21.54 -14.60 -10.93
CA SER A 645 21.48 -14.75 -12.39
C SER A 645 22.58 -13.97 -13.12
N GLY A 646 23.38 -13.18 -12.39
CA GLY A 646 24.48 -12.40 -12.94
C GLY A 646 24.01 -11.67 -14.17
N ILE A 647 23.13 -10.67 -13.99
CA ILE A 647 22.47 -9.88 -15.06
C ILE A 647 23.41 -9.80 -16.26
N PRO A 648 23.25 -10.67 -17.29
CA PRO A 648 24.12 -10.56 -18.43
C PRO A 648 23.64 -9.31 -19.17
N ASP A 649 24.58 -8.50 -19.64
CA ASP A 649 24.30 -7.28 -20.41
C ASP A 649 23.14 -7.54 -21.38
N ALA A 650 22.16 -6.64 -21.39
CA ALA A 650 21.12 -6.61 -22.42
C ALA A 650 21.81 -6.78 -23.77
N PHE A 651 21.35 -7.71 -24.62
CA PHE A 651 21.96 -7.98 -25.92
C PHE A 651 21.98 -6.70 -26.77
N PRO A 652 23.08 -5.92 -26.81
CA PRO A 652 23.06 -4.64 -27.49
C PRO A 652 23.03 -4.86 -29.00
N LEU A 653 23.52 -6.02 -29.44
CA LEU A 653 23.72 -6.38 -30.85
C LEU A 653 22.86 -7.56 -31.33
N ALA A 654 22.04 -8.17 -30.45
CA ALA A 654 21.15 -9.29 -30.81
C ALA A 654 19.81 -9.23 -30.05
N GLN A 655 18.89 -8.44 -30.57
CA GLN A 655 17.55 -8.27 -30.03
C GLN A 655 16.61 -9.39 -30.52
N ASN A 656 15.46 -9.57 -29.87
CA ASN A 656 14.43 -10.53 -30.31
C ASN A 656 14.91 -11.96 -30.58
N LEU A 657 15.89 -12.45 -29.81
CA LEU A 657 16.50 -13.76 -30.01
C LEU A 657 15.47 -14.90 -29.88
N ARG A 658 15.45 -15.80 -30.87
CA ARG A 658 14.60 -16.99 -30.94
C ARG A 658 15.46 -18.19 -31.34
N ALA A 659 15.24 -19.33 -30.71
CA ALA A 659 15.88 -20.58 -31.11
C ALA A 659 14.84 -21.70 -31.26
N GLU A 660 15.01 -22.57 -32.25
CA GLU A 660 14.28 -23.83 -32.41
C GLU A 660 14.85 -24.92 -31.49
N SER A 661 15.18 -24.54 -30.26
CA SER A 661 15.71 -25.42 -29.23
C SER A 661 14.91 -25.24 -27.95
N LYS A 662 14.72 -26.35 -27.23
CA LYS A 662 14.15 -26.35 -25.87
C LYS A 662 15.14 -25.86 -24.81
N HIS A 663 16.40 -25.65 -25.19
CA HIS A 663 17.48 -25.26 -24.30
C HIS A 663 17.71 -23.73 -24.32
N ARG A 664 18.24 -23.19 -23.22
CA ARG A 664 18.34 -21.74 -23.02
C ARG A 664 19.57 -21.16 -23.71
N TYR A 665 19.40 -20.01 -24.36
CA TYR A 665 20.48 -19.18 -24.91
C TYR A 665 20.64 -17.94 -24.01
N LEU A 666 21.87 -17.46 -23.80
CA LEU A 666 22.17 -16.33 -22.91
C LEU A 666 23.12 -15.36 -23.59
N SER A 667 23.11 -14.09 -23.17
CA SER A 667 24.19 -13.16 -23.55
C SER A 667 25.44 -13.46 -22.74
N GLY A 668 26.59 -13.16 -23.32
CA GLY A 668 27.90 -13.21 -22.68
C GLY A 668 28.85 -12.21 -23.35
N THR A 669 30.07 -12.12 -22.83
CA THR A 669 31.12 -11.27 -23.39
C THR A 669 32.38 -12.09 -23.59
N VAL A 670 33.09 -11.93 -24.70
CA VAL A 670 34.32 -12.69 -24.93
C VAL A 670 35.44 -12.21 -23.98
N ARG A 671 35.76 -13.03 -22.98
CA ARG A 671 36.84 -12.81 -22.01
C ARG A 671 37.45 -14.14 -21.60
N GLN A 672 38.69 -14.12 -21.14
CA GLN A 672 39.32 -15.31 -20.58
C GLN A 672 38.59 -15.72 -19.30
N GLY A 673 38.26 -17.01 -19.18
CA GLY A 673 37.47 -17.56 -18.08
C GLY A 673 35.95 -17.42 -18.24
N GLU A 674 35.45 -16.78 -19.31
CA GLU A 674 34.01 -16.65 -19.52
C GLU A 674 33.39 -17.95 -20.07
N PRO A 675 32.28 -18.44 -19.49
CA PRO A 675 31.54 -19.57 -20.05
C PRO A 675 30.94 -19.24 -21.43
N HIS A 676 31.22 -20.06 -22.44
CA HIS A 676 30.62 -19.93 -23.78
C HIS A 676 29.36 -20.80 -23.96
N TYR A 677 29.06 -21.66 -22.99
CA TYR A 677 27.82 -22.44 -22.95
C TYR A 677 26.90 -22.05 -21.79
N THR A 678 25.62 -22.35 -21.94
CA THR A 678 24.57 -22.12 -20.91
C THR A 678 24.33 -23.33 -20.02
N ASP A 679 24.74 -24.52 -20.45
CA ASP A 679 24.49 -25.80 -19.78
C ASP A 679 25.78 -26.58 -19.48
N ARG A 680 26.95 -25.99 -19.71
CA ARG A 680 28.28 -26.55 -19.38
C ARG A 680 29.17 -25.46 -18.79
N ALA A 681 30.04 -25.86 -17.87
CA ALA A 681 30.99 -24.97 -17.19
C ALA A 681 32.26 -24.66 -18.01
N TYR A 682 32.31 -25.05 -19.28
CA TYR A 682 33.47 -24.79 -20.13
C TYR A 682 33.59 -23.30 -20.43
N ALA A 683 34.79 -22.78 -20.24
CA ALA A 683 35.10 -21.37 -20.39
C ALA A 683 36.09 -21.13 -21.53
N ILE A 684 36.10 -19.90 -22.04
CA ILE A 684 37.08 -19.45 -23.04
C ILE A 684 38.47 -19.39 -22.39
N ASP A 685 39.46 -20.04 -22.99
CA ASP A 685 40.87 -20.03 -22.52
C ASP A 685 41.70 -18.99 -23.30
N LYS A 686 41.75 -19.11 -24.63
CA LYS A 686 42.46 -18.17 -25.51
C LYS A 686 41.57 -17.75 -26.67
N PHE A 687 41.68 -16.50 -27.07
CA PHE A 687 40.92 -15.91 -28.18
C PHE A 687 41.74 -14.76 -28.82
N PRO A 688 41.46 -14.40 -30.08
CA PRO A 688 42.10 -13.27 -30.74
C PRO A 688 41.84 -11.95 -30.01
N ALA A 689 42.87 -11.10 -29.89
CA ALA A 689 42.79 -9.85 -29.14
C ALA A 689 41.66 -8.91 -29.62
N PHE A 690 41.34 -8.92 -30.90
CA PHE A 690 40.29 -8.07 -31.48
C PHE A 690 38.86 -8.44 -31.03
N LEU A 691 38.67 -9.64 -30.45
CA LEU A 691 37.38 -10.07 -29.88
C LEU A 691 37.27 -9.77 -28.38
N ALA A 692 38.31 -9.23 -27.74
CA ALA A 692 38.27 -8.94 -26.31
C ALA A 692 37.10 -7.99 -25.98
N GLY A 693 36.19 -8.43 -25.11
CA GLY A 693 35.07 -7.61 -24.65
C GLY A 693 33.89 -7.51 -25.61
N THR A 694 33.87 -8.23 -26.73
CA THR A 694 32.73 -8.20 -27.69
C THR A 694 31.57 -9.07 -27.23
N SER A 695 30.34 -8.73 -27.65
CA SER A 695 29.13 -9.48 -27.29
C SER A 695 29.14 -10.89 -27.88
N MET A 696 28.67 -11.84 -27.10
CA MET A 696 28.53 -13.26 -27.46
C MET A 696 27.12 -13.74 -27.15
N ILE A 697 26.57 -14.59 -28.00
CA ILE A 697 25.43 -15.45 -27.69
C ILE A 697 26.01 -16.78 -27.19
N ARG A 698 25.86 -17.02 -25.89
CA ARG A 698 26.14 -18.31 -25.27
C ARG A 698 25.03 -19.28 -25.66
N THR A 699 25.42 -20.37 -26.29
CA THR A 699 24.49 -21.42 -26.74
C THR A 699 24.46 -22.55 -25.72
N PRO A 700 23.49 -23.47 -25.76
CA PRO A 700 23.56 -24.72 -25.02
C PRO A 700 24.43 -25.73 -25.79
N ASN A 701 25.37 -26.39 -25.11
CA ASN A 701 26.15 -27.47 -25.71
C ASN A 701 25.30 -28.72 -25.98
N ALA A 702 24.16 -28.88 -25.32
CA ALA A 702 23.19 -29.94 -25.60
C ALA A 702 22.61 -29.90 -27.03
N ASP A 703 22.77 -28.79 -27.76
CA ASP A 703 22.37 -28.69 -29.17
C ASP A 703 23.43 -29.25 -30.13
N ASP A 704 24.51 -29.92 -29.66
CA ASP A 704 25.65 -30.40 -30.46
C ASP A 704 25.28 -31.27 -31.68
N GLY A 705 24.15 -31.96 -31.63
CA GLY A 705 23.57 -32.76 -32.72
C GLY A 705 22.52 -32.04 -33.57
N SER A 706 22.29 -30.73 -33.39
CA SER A 706 21.28 -29.99 -34.15
C SER A 706 21.60 -29.92 -35.64
N GLY A 707 20.56 -29.95 -36.47
CA GLY A 707 20.62 -29.78 -37.94
C GLY A 707 19.61 -28.73 -38.43
N GLY A 708 19.43 -28.62 -39.75
CA GLY A 708 18.52 -27.65 -40.37
C GLY A 708 19.11 -26.24 -40.53
N ASP A 709 18.33 -25.32 -41.13
CA ASP A 709 18.81 -23.99 -41.53
C ASP A 709 18.30 -22.84 -40.63
N THR A 710 17.46 -23.13 -39.63
CA THR A 710 16.73 -22.11 -38.84
C THR A 710 16.83 -22.30 -37.32
N LEU A 711 17.94 -22.84 -36.82
CA LEU A 711 18.12 -23.11 -35.38
C LEU A 711 18.08 -21.84 -34.51
N LEU A 712 18.74 -20.76 -34.92
CA LEU A 712 18.90 -19.54 -34.11
C LEU A 712 18.61 -18.31 -34.96
N SER A 713 17.77 -17.40 -34.50
CA SER A 713 17.50 -16.11 -35.14
C SER A 713 17.48 -14.96 -34.15
N PHE A 714 17.92 -13.78 -34.56
CA PHE A 714 17.94 -12.56 -33.77
C PHE A 714 17.99 -11.33 -34.68
N ASP A 715 17.66 -10.16 -34.15
CA ASP A 715 17.67 -8.90 -34.89
C ASP A 715 18.88 -8.06 -34.45
N ALA A 716 19.76 -7.71 -35.39
CA ALA A 716 20.90 -6.84 -35.14
C ALA A 716 20.51 -5.37 -35.41
N PRO A 717 20.61 -4.45 -34.42
CA PRO A 717 20.26 -3.05 -34.63
C PRO A 717 21.29 -2.29 -35.48
N LEU A 718 22.54 -2.78 -35.52
CA LEU A 718 23.64 -2.23 -36.30
C LEU A 718 24.11 -3.23 -37.34
N ASP A 719 24.85 -2.75 -38.33
CA ASP A 719 25.61 -3.61 -39.23
C ASP A 719 26.67 -4.35 -38.38
N VAL A 720 26.71 -5.67 -38.51
CA VAL A 720 27.54 -6.55 -37.67
C VAL A 720 28.30 -7.55 -38.51
N THR A 721 29.53 -7.85 -38.10
CA THR A 721 30.20 -9.09 -38.48
C THR A 721 29.83 -10.16 -37.47
N VAL A 722 29.17 -11.21 -37.93
CA VAL A 722 28.81 -12.39 -37.14
C VAL A 722 29.92 -13.41 -37.27
N TYR A 723 30.52 -13.79 -36.13
CA TYR A 723 31.46 -14.90 -36.04
C TYR A 723 30.77 -16.12 -35.44
N VAL A 724 30.86 -17.25 -36.14
CA VAL A 724 30.43 -18.55 -35.65
C VAL A 724 31.67 -19.31 -35.21
N ALA A 725 31.80 -19.54 -33.91
CA ALA A 725 32.87 -20.34 -33.32
C ALA A 725 32.48 -21.81 -33.37
N HIS A 726 32.93 -22.54 -34.41
CA HIS A 726 32.51 -23.91 -34.72
C HIS A 726 33.59 -24.93 -34.38
N ASP A 727 33.24 -26.00 -33.67
CA ASP A 727 34.18 -27.00 -33.16
C ASP A 727 34.79 -27.84 -34.29
N GLU A 728 36.13 -27.88 -34.38
CA GLU A 728 36.87 -28.62 -35.41
C GLU A 728 36.68 -30.15 -35.38
N ARG A 729 36.15 -30.70 -34.27
CA ARG A 729 35.78 -32.12 -34.18
C ARG A 729 34.54 -32.44 -35.01
N VAL A 730 33.72 -31.45 -35.37
CA VAL A 730 32.56 -31.63 -36.25
C VAL A 730 33.04 -31.81 -37.70
N LYS A 731 33.20 -33.07 -38.15
CA LYS A 731 33.70 -33.38 -39.50
C LYS A 731 32.70 -33.04 -40.61
N ALA A 732 31.41 -33.31 -40.40
CA ALA A 732 30.34 -32.99 -41.32
C ALA A 732 29.76 -31.60 -41.01
N LYS A 733 30.43 -30.55 -41.49
CA LYS A 733 29.99 -29.15 -41.31
C LYS A 733 28.66 -28.88 -42.03
N PRO A 734 27.75 -28.08 -41.45
CA PRO A 734 26.44 -27.81 -42.04
C PRO A 734 26.57 -26.90 -43.27
N ALA A 735 25.67 -27.06 -44.24
CA ALA A 735 25.75 -26.36 -45.53
C ALA A 735 25.68 -24.83 -45.38
N TRP A 736 24.84 -24.32 -44.47
CA TRP A 736 24.69 -22.87 -44.23
C TRP A 736 26.01 -22.18 -43.82
N LEU A 737 26.92 -22.92 -43.16
CA LEU A 737 28.22 -22.38 -42.71
C LEU A 737 29.18 -22.11 -43.88
N THR A 738 28.97 -22.73 -45.05
CA THR A 738 29.77 -22.45 -46.26
C THR A 738 29.58 -21.02 -46.77
N GLY A 739 28.49 -20.37 -46.39
CA GLY A 739 28.25 -18.95 -46.67
C GLY A 739 29.07 -18.00 -45.80
N PHE A 740 29.81 -18.50 -44.81
CA PHE A 740 30.73 -17.73 -43.96
C PHE A 740 32.17 -17.95 -44.40
N GLY A 741 32.95 -16.88 -44.47
CA GLY A 741 34.38 -16.93 -44.77
C GLY A 741 35.17 -17.44 -43.57
N ASP A 742 36.18 -18.27 -43.80
CA ASP A 742 37.10 -18.68 -42.74
C ASP A 742 38.03 -17.52 -42.37
N SER A 743 38.12 -17.18 -41.08
CA SER A 743 38.93 -16.06 -40.59
C SER A 743 40.36 -16.44 -40.19
N ASP A 744 40.77 -17.70 -40.41
CA ASP A 744 42.06 -18.26 -40.00
C ASP A 744 42.36 -18.17 -38.48
N SER A 745 41.33 -17.84 -37.70
CA SER A 745 41.40 -17.62 -36.27
C SER A 745 40.68 -18.72 -35.50
N VAL A 746 41.16 -19.01 -34.29
CA VAL A 746 40.57 -20.02 -33.40
C VAL A 746 40.36 -19.47 -31.99
N ILE A 747 39.37 -20.03 -31.30
CA ILE A 747 39.17 -19.87 -29.86
C ILE A 747 39.38 -21.24 -29.19
N THR A 748 40.15 -21.27 -28.10
CA THR A 748 40.32 -22.48 -27.28
C THR A 748 39.45 -22.40 -26.03
N SER A 749 39.01 -23.55 -25.55
CA SER A 749 38.20 -23.70 -24.33
C SER A 749 38.98 -24.39 -23.22
N THR A 750 38.53 -24.25 -21.98
CA THR A 750 39.04 -25.04 -20.83
C THR A 750 38.78 -26.54 -21.00
N ASP A 751 37.84 -26.94 -21.86
CA ASP A 751 37.85 -28.28 -22.42
C ASP A 751 39.01 -28.42 -23.40
N LYS A 752 40.06 -29.13 -22.97
CA LYS A 752 41.31 -29.34 -23.72
C LYS A 752 41.11 -30.01 -25.09
N HIS A 753 39.95 -30.59 -25.34
CA HIS A 753 39.61 -31.23 -26.60
C HIS A 753 38.84 -30.32 -27.57
N SER A 754 38.38 -29.15 -27.12
CA SER A 754 37.58 -28.20 -27.91
C SER A 754 38.45 -27.08 -28.51
N ILE A 755 38.56 -27.08 -29.84
CA ILE A 755 39.14 -25.97 -30.62
C ILE A 755 38.05 -25.47 -31.57
N PHE A 756 37.71 -24.18 -31.45
CA PHE A 756 36.66 -23.55 -32.26
C PHE A 756 37.28 -22.72 -33.37
N ARG A 757 37.07 -23.13 -34.62
CA ARG A 757 37.43 -22.36 -35.81
C ARG A 757 36.39 -21.26 -36.03
N LEU A 758 36.84 -20.03 -36.28
CA LEU A 758 35.98 -18.87 -36.44
C LEU A 758 35.60 -18.66 -37.91
N PHE A 759 34.31 -18.73 -38.21
CA PHE A 759 33.72 -18.41 -39.51
C PHE A 759 33.00 -17.07 -39.45
N ALA A 760 33.30 -16.14 -40.36
CA ALA A 760 32.83 -14.76 -40.32
C ALA A 760 31.96 -14.42 -41.53
N LYS A 761 30.90 -13.64 -41.30
CA LYS A 761 30.09 -13.04 -42.36
C LYS A 761 29.53 -11.70 -41.90
N ASP A 762 29.50 -10.75 -42.84
CA ASP A 762 28.89 -9.44 -42.61
C ASP A 762 27.39 -9.47 -42.88
N PHE A 763 26.65 -8.85 -41.98
CA PHE A 763 25.21 -8.66 -42.09
C PHE A 763 24.86 -7.18 -41.90
N PRO A 764 23.97 -6.63 -42.75
CA PRO A 764 23.37 -5.34 -42.44
C PRO A 764 22.49 -5.45 -41.20
N ALA A 765 22.18 -4.32 -40.58
CA ALA A 765 21.16 -4.24 -39.54
C ALA A 765 19.85 -4.90 -40.00
N GLY A 766 19.24 -5.69 -39.12
CA GLY A 766 18.04 -6.47 -39.40
C GLY A 766 18.11 -7.90 -38.87
N ARG A 767 17.16 -8.74 -39.31
CA ARG A 767 17.04 -10.14 -38.87
C ARG A 767 18.15 -11.01 -39.45
N ILE A 768 18.80 -11.78 -38.59
CA ILE A 768 19.84 -12.76 -38.89
C ILE A 768 19.34 -14.15 -38.45
N THR A 769 19.56 -15.17 -39.28
CA THR A 769 19.21 -16.56 -38.99
C THR A 769 20.41 -17.48 -39.25
N LEU A 770 20.67 -18.38 -38.32
CA LEU A 770 21.76 -19.36 -38.33
C LEU A 770 21.16 -20.78 -38.18
N GLY A 771 21.74 -21.76 -38.88
CA GLY A 771 21.28 -23.14 -38.86
C GLY A 771 21.87 -23.99 -37.75
N GLY A 772 21.58 -25.30 -37.78
CA GLY A 772 22.06 -26.28 -36.80
C GLY A 772 23.57 -26.54 -36.88
N ASN A 773 24.11 -27.22 -35.87
CA ASN A 773 25.54 -27.44 -35.69
C ASN A 773 26.18 -28.41 -36.71
N THR A 774 25.41 -29.36 -37.26
CA THR A 774 25.95 -30.46 -38.08
C THR A 774 25.09 -30.76 -39.30
N ALA A 775 25.70 -31.32 -40.35
CA ALA A 775 24.97 -31.75 -41.54
C ALA A 775 24.24 -33.10 -41.34
N ASP A 776 24.66 -33.91 -40.38
CA ASP A 776 24.13 -35.26 -40.13
C ASP A 776 23.06 -35.33 -39.04
N GLY A 777 22.84 -34.24 -38.28
CA GLY A 777 21.88 -34.15 -37.19
C GLY A 777 22.15 -35.11 -36.02
N LYS A 778 23.38 -35.61 -35.88
CA LYS A 778 23.73 -36.62 -34.86
C LYS A 778 24.67 -36.04 -33.78
N PRO A 779 24.39 -36.25 -32.48
CA PRO A 779 25.33 -35.92 -31.40
C PRO A 779 26.52 -36.91 -31.39
N GLY A 780 27.70 -36.50 -30.90
CA GLY A 780 28.86 -37.41 -30.92
C GLY A 780 30.22 -36.83 -30.50
N GLY A 781 30.44 -36.66 -29.19
CA GLY A 781 31.76 -36.31 -28.62
C GLY A 781 32.32 -34.96 -29.08
N LYS A 782 31.45 -34.07 -29.57
CA LYS A 782 31.74 -32.76 -30.15
C LYS A 782 30.93 -31.70 -29.40
N SER A 783 31.24 -30.44 -29.64
CA SER A 783 30.58 -29.31 -29.00
C SER A 783 29.74 -28.50 -29.98
N HIS A 784 28.76 -27.76 -29.45
CA HIS A 784 27.91 -26.85 -30.23
C HIS A 784 28.68 -25.56 -30.58
N TYR A 785 28.34 -24.88 -31.68
CA TYR A 785 28.93 -23.57 -31.95
C TYR A 785 28.42 -22.49 -31.00
N PHE A 786 29.16 -21.41 -30.78
CA PHE A 786 28.62 -20.19 -30.18
C PHE A 786 28.86 -18.99 -31.09
N VAL A 787 28.13 -17.89 -30.86
CA VAL A 787 28.09 -16.76 -31.80
C VAL A 787 28.68 -15.53 -31.15
N ILE A 788 29.53 -14.82 -31.87
CA ILE A 788 30.12 -13.55 -31.44
C ILE A 788 29.70 -12.47 -32.42
N LEU A 789 29.30 -11.32 -31.90
CA LEU A 789 28.78 -10.20 -32.67
C LEU A 789 29.73 -9.02 -32.51
N VAL A 790 30.31 -8.59 -33.62
CA VAL A 790 31.21 -7.43 -33.67
C VAL A 790 30.53 -6.36 -34.53
N PRO A 791 30.23 -5.17 -33.99
CA PRO A 791 29.65 -4.10 -34.78
C PRO A 791 30.67 -3.65 -35.84
N LYS A 792 30.18 -3.27 -37.02
CA LYS A 792 31.03 -2.61 -38.00
C LYS A 792 31.51 -1.26 -37.45
N PRO A 793 32.77 -0.86 -37.69
CA PRO A 793 33.27 0.43 -37.25
C PRO A 793 32.34 1.56 -37.73
N PRO A 794 32.05 2.56 -36.90
CA PRO A 794 31.31 3.74 -37.35
C PRO A 794 32.01 4.40 -38.55
N ASP A 795 31.23 4.75 -39.57
CA ASP A 795 31.72 5.40 -40.78
C ASP A 795 31.26 6.86 -40.79
N PRO A 796 32.18 7.85 -40.69
CA PRO A 796 31.85 9.27 -40.79
C PRO A 796 31.42 9.68 -42.21
N SER A 797 31.32 8.74 -43.17
CA SER A 797 30.98 8.99 -44.57
C SER A 797 31.96 9.91 -45.31
N GLY A 798 33.19 10.02 -44.78
CA GLY A 798 34.26 10.86 -45.32
C GLY A 798 34.12 12.37 -45.06
N LYS A 799 33.16 12.82 -44.24
CA LYS A 799 32.97 14.24 -43.87
C LYS A 799 32.70 14.41 -42.36
N VAL A 800 33.12 15.54 -41.78
CA VAL A 800 32.82 15.87 -40.38
C VAL A 800 31.35 16.26 -40.27
N ALA A 801 30.58 15.56 -39.43
CA ALA A 801 29.17 15.85 -39.21
C ALA A 801 28.95 17.16 -38.46
N THR A 802 27.94 17.94 -38.87
CA THR A 802 27.59 19.23 -38.25
C THR A 802 26.37 19.13 -37.33
N LEU A 803 26.21 20.12 -36.43
CA LEU A 803 25.08 20.18 -35.50
C LEU A 803 23.73 20.23 -36.23
N ASP A 804 23.63 21.00 -37.32
CA ASP A 804 22.38 21.15 -38.08
C ASP A 804 22.02 19.87 -38.84
N GLU A 805 22.99 19.16 -39.41
CA GLU A 805 22.76 17.86 -40.05
C GLU A 805 22.29 16.81 -39.03
N ALA A 806 22.90 16.77 -37.84
CA ALA A 806 22.52 15.83 -36.79
C ALA A 806 21.13 16.16 -36.19
N LEU A 807 20.81 17.45 -36.01
CA LEU A 807 19.47 17.88 -35.58
C LEU A 807 18.40 17.51 -36.61
N ALA A 808 18.68 17.65 -37.91
CA ALA A 808 17.74 17.27 -38.97
C ALA A 808 17.49 15.75 -39.00
N ALA A 809 18.53 14.95 -38.73
CA ALA A 809 18.45 13.49 -38.71
C ALA A 809 17.71 12.90 -37.49
N LEU A 810 17.41 13.70 -36.46
CA LEU A 810 16.66 13.26 -35.27
C LEU A 810 15.25 12.76 -35.61
N ALA A 811 14.61 13.33 -36.63
CA ALA A 811 13.25 12.95 -37.02
C ALA A 811 13.14 11.48 -37.47
N THR A 812 14.25 10.91 -37.96
CA THR A 812 14.35 9.53 -38.42
C THR A 812 15.25 8.66 -37.54
N ALA A 813 15.70 9.18 -36.38
CA ALA A 813 16.61 8.50 -35.49
C ALA A 813 15.91 7.37 -34.70
N ASP A 814 16.56 6.21 -34.64
CA ASP A 814 16.11 5.07 -33.83
C ASP A 814 16.89 5.04 -32.50
N PRO A 815 16.22 5.22 -31.34
CA PRO A 815 16.89 5.17 -30.04
C PRO A 815 17.48 3.79 -29.71
N ASN A 816 16.99 2.69 -30.31
CA ASN A 816 17.57 1.36 -30.09
C ASN A 816 18.95 1.23 -30.77
N ARG A 817 19.11 1.85 -31.93
CA ARG A 817 20.42 1.97 -32.61
C ARG A 817 21.37 2.84 -31.81
N GLY A 818 20.84 3.92 -31.22
CA GLY A 818 21.57 4.77 -30.28
C GLY A 818 22.05 4.02 -29.04
N GLU A 819 21.19 3.22 -28.42
CA GLU A 819 21.56 2.36 -27.28
C GLU A 819 22.68 1.38 -27.65
N ALA A 820 22.57 0.73 -28.81
CA ALA A 820 23.59 -0.19 -29.31
C ALA A 820 24.92 0.52 -29.58
N LEU A 821 24.90 1.71 -30.19
CA LEU A 821 26.10 2.55 -30.40
C LEU A 821 26.75 2.96 -29.07
N PHE A 822 25.95 3.25 -28.05
CA PHE A 822 26.43 3.69 -26.75
C PHE A 822 27.16 2.56 -26.00
N LEU A 823 26.56 1.36 -25.98
CA LEU A 823 26.97 0.24 -25.11
C LEU A 823 27.90 -0.77 -25.78
N ALA A 824 27.83 -0.93 -27.11
CA ALA A 824 28.59 -1.97 -27.79
C ALA A 824 30.10 -1.66 -27.79
N ASN A 825 30.90 -2.67 -27.47
CA ASN A 825 32.34 -2.61 -27.68
C ASN A 825 32.65 -2.59 -29.20
N GLY A 826 33.34 -1.55 -29.66
CA GLY A 826 33.48 -1.25 -31.10
C GLY A 826 32.38 -0.35 -31.69
N GLY A 827 31.40 0.09 -30.88
CA GLY A 827 30.43 1.14 -31.22
C GLY A 827 31.04 2.55 -31.10
N ALA A 828 30.29 3.50 -30.54
CA ALA A 828 30.76 4.88 -30.33
C ALA A 828 31.76 5.00 -29.16
N GLY A 829 31.89 4.00 -28.29
CA GLY A 829 32.81 4.04 -27.15
C GLY A 829 32.34 4.90 -25.97
N CYS A 830 31.07 5.34 -25.96
CA CYS A 830 30.50 6.14 -24.88
C CYS A 830 30.54 5.42 -23.52
N ALA A 831 30.20 4.11 -23.48
CA ALA A 831 30.23 3.31 -22.27
C ALA A 831 31.64 3.07 -21.68
N ALA A 832 32.72 3.33 -22.46
CA ALA A 832 34.09 3.28 -21.93
C ALA A 832 34.35 4.40 -20.91
N CYS A 833 33.56 5.47 -20.97
CA CYS A 833 33.70 6.63 -20.11
C CYS A 833 32.46 6.92 -19.28
N HIS A 834 31.24 6.65 -19.75
CA HIS A 834 30.00 7.03 -19.06
C HIS A 834 29.27 5.82 -18.48
N THR A 835 28.55 6.06 -17.37
CA THR A 835 27.55 5.12 -16.88
C THR A 835 26.16 5.45 -17.41
N MET A 836 25.34 4.41 -17.57
CA MET A 836 23.94 4.48 -17.98
C MET A 836 23.16 3.35 -17.30
N ASN A 837 22.21 3.68 -16.43
CA ASN A 837 21.45 2.73 -15.62
C ASN A 837 22.36 1.69 -14.91
N GLY A 838 23.51 2.15 -14.39
CA GLY A 838 24.51 1.30 -13.75
C GLY A 838 25.45 0.52 -14.68
N ARG A 839 25.34 0.67 -16.01
CA ARG A 839 26.17 0.01 -17.03
C ARG A 839 27.23 0.97 -17.57
N GLY A 840 28.44 0.47 -17.91
CA GLY A 840 29.57 1.29 -18.38
C GLY A 840 30.57 1.62 -17.27
N HIS A 841 31.43 2.63 -17.48
CA HIS A 841 32.47 3.02 -16.53
C HIS A 841 32.20 4.41 -15.95
N ALA A 842 32.45 4.62 -14.67
CA ALA A 842 32.23 5.89 -13.99
C ALA A 842 33.40 6.88 -14.17
N PHE A 843 33.94 7.02 -15.39
CA PHE A 843 35.04 7.94 -15.69
C PHE A 843 34.56 9.37 -16.02
N GLY A 844 33.43 9.48 -16.72
CA GLY A 844 32.65 10.67 -17.03
C GLY A 844 31.33 10.70 -16.23
N PRO A 845 30.51 11.74 -16.42
CA PRO A 845 29.21 11.85 -15.73
C PRO A 845 28.28 10.67 -15.99
N ASP A 846 27.46 10.33 -14.99
CA ASP A 846 26.34 9.40 -15.17
C ASP A 846 25.26 10.05 -16.04
N LEU A 847 24.92 9.37 -17.13
CA LEU A 847 23.95 9.84 -18.13
C LEU A 847 22.56 9.23 -17.93
N THR A 848 22.35 8.47 -16.86
CA THR A 848 21.02 8.05 -16.42
C THR A 848 20.11 9.26 -16.24
N GLY A 849 18.90 9.25 -16.82
CA GLY A 849 17.99 10.40 -16.76
C GLY A 849 18.46 11.64 -17.56
N ALA A 850 19.36 11.49 -18.54
CA ALA A 850 19.86 12.62 -19.33
C ALA A 850 18.75 13.39 -20.04
N GLY A 851 17.68 12.73 -20.48
CA GLY A 851 16.54 13.36 -21.15
C GLY A 851 15.70 14.27 -20.26
N ASP A 852 15.85 14.20 -18.93
CA ASP A 852 15.23 15.14 -17.99
C ASP A 852 16.07 16.41 -17.79
N ARG A 853 17.38 16.29 -18.02
CA ARG A 853 18.37 17.33 -17.70
C ARG A 853 18.77 18.16 -18.92
N PHE A 854 18.69 17.58 -20.12
CA PHE A 854 19.25 18.16 -21.33
C PHE A 854 18.31 18.02 -22.52
N ASP A 855 18.31 19.03 -23.39
CA ASP A 855 17.60 18.98 -24.67
C ASP A 855 18.48 18.40 -25.80
N ALA A 856 17.86 18.17 -26.96
CA ALA A 856 18.52 17.53 -28.09
C ALA A 856 19.73 18.32 -28.60
N ARG A 857 19.63 19.65 -28.60
CA ARG A 857 20.70 20.53 -29.07
C ARG A 857 21.87 20.48 -28.11
N HIS A 858 21.62 20.52 -26.80
CA HIS A 858 22.65 20.45 -25.78
C HIS A 858 23.42 19.12 -25.83
N ILE A 859 22.71 18.00 -25.98
CA ILE A 859 23.33 16.67 -26.07
C ILE A 859 24.21 16.57 -27.33
N LEU A 860 23.70 16.97 -28.50
CA LEU A 860 24.45 16.95 -29.76
C LEU A 860 25.64 17.90 -29.74
N ASP A 861 25.49 19.11 -29.21
CA ASP A 861 26.56 20.09 -29.11
C ASP A 861 27.66 19.61 -28.13
N SER A 862 27.29 18.94 -27.04
CA SER A 862 28.26 18.32 -26.12
C SER A 862 29.07 17.21 -26.78
N MET A 863 28.49 16.46 -27.73
CA MET A 863 29.20 15.43 -28.49
C MET A 863 30.11 15.99 -29.59
N LEU A 864 29.69 17.10 -30.23
CA LEU A 864 30.45 17.74 -31.31
C LEU A 864 31.55 18.66 -30.78
N ASN A 865 31.29 19.36 -29.67
CA ASN A 865 32.12 20.42 -29.08
C ASN A 865 32.41 20.17 -27.58
N PRO A 866 33.05 19.05 -27.21
CA PRO A 866 33.21 18.63 -25.80
C PRO A 866 34.06 19.59 -24.93
N ASN A 867 34.78 20.55 -25.53
CA ASN A 867 35.56 21.55 -24.81
C ASN A 867 34.77 22.85 -24.54
N ALA A 868 33.57 23.02 -25.10
CA ALA A 868 32.82 24.27 -24.97
C ALA A 868 32.28 24.47 -23.54
N ILE A 869 31.84 23.40 -22.89
CA ILE A 869 31.34 23.38 -21.50
C ILE A 869 31.82 22.08 -20.85
N ILE A 870 32.70 22.18 -19.85
CA ILE A 870 33.21 21.02 -19.10
C ILE A 870 32.52 21.00 -17.73
N THR A 871 31.82 19.91 -17.42
CA THR A 871 31.17 19.71 -16.11
C THR A 871 32.18 19.79 -14.97
N GLU A 872 31.80 20.48 -13.88
CA GLU A 872 32.64 20.62 -12.69
C GLU A 872 33.07 19.24 -12.16
N GLY A 873 34.37 19.09 -11.84
CA GLY A 873 34.95 17.81 -11.42
C GLY A 873 35.44 16.89 -12.56
N PHE A 874 35.27 17.26 -13.84
CA PHE A 874 35.72 16.44 -15.00
C PHE A 874 36.81 17.10 -15.86
N SER A 875 37.44 18.18 -15.38
CA SER A 875 38.59 18.79 -16.05
C SER A 875 39.81 17.87 -16.02
N MET A 876 40.56 17.85 -17.12
CA MET A 876 41.81 17.09 -17.20
C MET A 876 42.87 17.70 -16.27
N MET A 877 43.52 16.87 -15.47
CA MET A 877 44.69 17.23 -14.66
C MET A 877 45.92 16.47 -15.16
N SER A 878 47.03 17.18 -15.34
CA SER A 878 48.36 16.61 -15.55
C SER A 878 49.18 16.76 -14.26
N VAL A 879 49.80 15.67 -13.82
CA VAL A 879 50.62 15.60 -12.62
C VAL A 879 52.03 15.17 -13.02
N THR A 880 52.98 16.08 -12.89
CA THR A 880 54.40 15.78 -13.11
C THR A 880 54.99 15.22 -11.81
N MET A 881 55.56 14.02 -11.88
CA MET A 881 56.20 13.37 -10.73
C MET A 881 57.66 13.82 -10.59
N LYS A 882 58.18 13.88 -9.37
CA LYS A 882 59.61 14.14 -9.10
C LYS A 882 60.52 13.03 -9.66
N THR A 883 59.99 11.81 -9.76
CA THR A 883 60.63 10.65 -10.37
C THR A 883 59.57 9.84 -11.13
N GLY A 884 59.85 9.49 -12.39
CA GLY A 884 58.91 8.80 -13.29
C GLY A 884 58.23 9.73 -14.31
N GLY A 885 57.46 9.15 -15.23
CA GLY A 885 56.73 9.89 -16.26
C GLY A 885 55.51 10.66 -15.70
N PRO A 886 55.05 11.72 -16.40
CA PRO A 886 53.86 12.47 -16.02
C PRO A 886 52.61 11.57 -16.04
N GLN A 887 51.65 11.87 -15.17
CA GLN A 887 50.38 11.18 -15.03
C GLN A 887 49.24 12.12 -15.41
N THR A 888 48.30 11.65 -16.23
CA THR A 888 47.17 12.47 -16.69
C THR A 888 45.86 11.77 -16.36
N GLY A 889 44.87 12.52 -15.90
CA GLY A 889 43.54 11.99 -15.56
C GLY A 889 42.63 13.03 -14.93
N VAL A 890 41.44 12.61 -14.51
CA VAL A 890 40.46 13.45 -13.82
C VAL A 890 40.63 13.30 -12.31
N LEU A 891 40.70 14.42 -11.58
CA LEU A 891 40.86 14.40 -10.12
C LEU A 891 39.62 13.77 -9.45
N ARG A 892 39.82 12.70 -8.68
CA ARG A 892 38.73 12.01 -7.95
C ARG A 892 38.75 12.25 -6.45
N GLU A 893 39.94 12.28 -5.87
CA GLU A 893 40.11 12.43 -4.44
C GLU A 893 41.41 13.19 -4.18
N GLN A 894 41.38 14.12 -3.23
CA GLN A 894 42.56 14.83 -2.77
C GLN A 894 42.56 14.88 -1.24
N SER A 895 43.66 14.41 -0.64
CA SER A 895 43.92 14.44 0.81
C SER A 895 45.29 15.06 1.08
N GLY A 896 45.64 15.23 2.36
CA GLY A 896 46.98 15.68 2.75
C GLY A 896 48.12 14.73 2.34
N LEU A 897 47.81 13.44 2.11
CA LEU A 897 48.81 12.39 1.85
C LEU A 897 48.81 11.91 0.39
N HIS A 898 47.63 11.87 -0.24
CA HIS A 898 47.45 11.30 -1.57
C HIS A 898 46.57 12.15 -2.47
N LEU A 899 46.80 12.00 -3.78
CA LEU A 899 45.99 12.53 -4.87
C LEU A 899 45.60 11.34 -5.77
N THR A 900 44.31 11.14 -6.02
CA THR A 900 43.81 10.04 -6.84
C THR A 900 43.29 10.58 -8.17
N LEU A 901 43.85 10.11 -9.28
CA LEU A 901 43.39 10.41 -10.64
C LEU A 901 42.61 9.22 -11.20
N ALA A 902 41.45 9.47 -11.81
CA ALA A 902 40.82 8.52 -12.71
C ALA A 902 41.44 8.64 -14.11
N GLN A 903 41.78 7.50 -14.72
CA GLN A 903 42.31 7.40 -16.07
C GLN A 903 41.24 6.89 -17.06
N PRO A 904 41.38 7.19 -18.36
CA PRO A 904 40.54 6.60 -19.41
C PRO A 904 40.48 5.08 -19.28
N GLY A 905 39.27 4.49 -19.38
CA GLY A 905 39.04 3.06 -19.16
C GLY A 905 38.76 2.66 -17.70
N GLY A 906 38.64 3.63 -16.78
CA GLY A 906 38.14 3.41 -15.41
C GLY A 906 39.21 3.05 -14.37
N GLY A 907 40.49 3.01 -14.74
CA GLY A 907 41.60 2.80 -13.80
C GLY A 907 41.78 3.97 -12.83
N LEU A 908 42.10 3.68 -11.57
CA LEU A 908 42.45 4.69 -10.56
C LEU A 908 43.95 4.67 -10.28
N VAL A 909 44.59 5.83 -10.37
CA VAL A 909 46.00 6.01 -10.02
C VAL A 909 46.08 6.86 -8.76
N LYS A 910 46.55 6.24 -7.67
CA LYS A 910 46.79 6.92 -6.39
C LYS A 910 48.25 7.39 -6.33
N LEU A 911 48.45 8.70 -6.25
CA LEU A 911 49.74 9.37 -6.23
C LEU A 911 50.03 9.90 -4.83
N GLU A 912 51.25 9.69 -4.32
CA GLU A 912 51.69 10.29 -3.06
C GLU A 912 52.09 11.75 -3.26
N ARG A 913 51.53 12.69 -2.48
CA ARG A 913 51.81 14.13 -2.66
C ARG A 913 53.29 14.49 -2.53
N LYS A 914 54.04 13.81 -1.64
CA LYS A 914 55.49 14.03 -1.47
C LYS A 914 56.30 13.79 -2.76
N ARG A 915 55.77 12.97 -3.69
CA ARG A 915 56.40 12.60 -4.96
C ARG A 915 55.95 13.46 -6.14
N ILE A 916 55.01 14.37 -5.94
CA ILE A 916 54.51 15.25 -7.00
C ILE A 916 55.41 16.49 -7.08
N ALA A 917 55.83 16.85 -8.31
CA ALA A 917 56.61 18.04 -8.60
C ALA A 917 55.72 19.21 -9.04
N LYS A 918 54.67 18.94 -9.82
CA LYS A 918 53.76 19.96 -10.36
C LYS A 918 52.38 19.35 -10.64
N GLU A 919 51.32 20.08 -10.34
CA GLU A 919 49.92 19.75 -10.64
C GLU A 919 49.38 20.85 -11.57
N GLU A 920 48.82 20.50 -12.73
CA GLU A 920 48.24 21.46 -13.68
C GLU A 920 46.85 21.00 -14.13
N MET A 921 45.86 21.88 -14.00
CA MET A 921 44.54 21.68 -14.62
C MET A 921 44.52 22.27 -16.02
N HIS A 922 43.95 21.52 -16.97
CA HIS A 922 43.77 21.93 -18.35
C HIS A 922 42.27 22.11 -18.66
N PRO A 923 41.87 23.18 -19.37
CA PRO A 923 40.49 23.39 -19.81
C PRO A 923 40.17 22.55 -21.06
N VAL A 924 40.49 21.26 -21.00
CA VAL A 924 40.34 20.31 -22.12
C VAL A 924 39.61 19.08 -21.61
N SER A 925 38.56 18.67 -22.32
CA SER A 925 37.82 17.44 -22.07
C SER A 925 38.57 16.24 -22.63
N MET A 926 38.46 15.09 -21.95
CA MET A 926 38.97 13.82 -22.47
C MET A 926 37.99 13.14 -23.44
N MET A 927 36.79 13.70 -23.63
CA MET A 927 35.82 13.25 -24.62
C MET A 927 36.27 13.68 -26.03
N PRO A 928 36.35 12.77 -27.01
CA PRO A 928 36.74 13.13 -28.38
C PRO A 928 35.62 13.90 -29.09
N PRO A 929 35.94 14.74 -30.09
CA PRO A 929 34.93 15.37 -30.93
C PRO A 929 34.32 14.32 -31.87
N PHE A 930 33.08 13.90 -31.58
CA PHE A 930 32.46 12.75 -32.26
C PHE A 930 32.04 13.04 -33.72
N GLY A 931 32.01 14.30 -34.15
CA GLY A 931 31.68 14.65 -35.53
C GLY A 931 32.65 14.10 -36.58
N ALA A 932 33.88 13.74 -36.19
CA ALA A 932 34.86 13.10 -37.07
C ALA A 932 34.84 11.56 -37.01
N ILE A 933 34.05 10.99 -36.10
CA ILE A 933 34.00 9.55 -35.80
C ILE A 933 32.65 8.97 -36.23
N LEU A 934 31.57 9.73 -36.05
CA LEU A 934 30.20 9.34 -36.33
C LEU A 934 29.60 10.22 -37.42
N ASN A 935 28.78 9.64 -38.29
CA ASN A 935 27.97 10.44 -39.21
C ASN A 935 26.76 11.08 -38.51
N ALA A 936 26.09 12.01 -39.19
CA ALA A 936 24.97 12.76 -38.64
C ALA A 936 23.82 11.87 -38.13
N GLN A 937 23.53 10.75 -38.80
CA GLN A 937 22.47 9.83 -38.40
C GLN A 937 22.82 9.09 -37.11
N GLN A 938 24.07 8.64 -36.95
CA GLN A 938 24.53 7.96 -35.73
C GLN A 938 24.57 8.90 -34.51
N LEU A 939 24.95 10.17 -34.72
CA LEU A 939 24.85 11.20 -33.69
C LEU A 939 23.41 11.46 -33.26
N ALA A 940 22.49 11.50 -34.22
CA ALA A 940 21.06 11.65 -33.95
C ALA A 940 20.48 10.44 -33.20
N GLU A 941 20.88 9.21 -33.55
CA GLU A 941 20.50 7.98 -32.86
C GLU A 941 20.96 7.97 -31.39
N LEU A 942 22.22 8.34 -31.12
CA LEU A 942 22.74 8.51 -29.75
C LEU A 942 21.99 9.58 -28.98
N ALA A 943 21.71 10.74 -29.60
CA ALA A 943 20.94 11.79 -28.97
C ALA A 943 19.50 11.35 -28.67
N ALA A 944 18.84 10.65 -29.60
CA ALA A 944 17.49 10.11 -29.41
C ALA A 944 17.45 9.12 -28.24
N PHE A 945 18.45 8.24 -28.12
CA PHE A 945 18.61 7.34 -26.98
C PHE A 945 18.79 8.08 -25.65
N LEU A 946 19.67 9.08 -25.61
CA LEU A 946 19.91 9.86 -24.39
C LEU A 946 18.68 10.70 -23.99
N LEU A 947 17.94 11.23 -24.97
CA LEU A 947 16.67 11.94 -24.75
C LEU A 947 15.55 11.01 -24.28
N SER A 948 15.59 9.73 -24.66
CA SER A 948 14.64 8.74 -24.17
C SER A 948 14.93 8.29 -22.75
N GLN A 949 16.11 8.60 -22.19
CA GLN A 949 16.43 8.39 -20.78
C GLN A 949 15.76 9.48 -19.93
N LYS A 950 14.43 9.41 -19.82
CA LYS A 950 13.64 10.19 -18.88
C LYS A 950 13.24 9.29 -17.72
N ALA A 951 13.44 9.76 -16.49
CA ALA A 951 12.70 9.19 -15.38
C ALA A 951 11.20 9.39 -15.67
N ALA A 952 10.36 8.43 -15.28
CA ALA A 952 8.93 8.66 -15.27
C ALA A 952 8.67 9.98 -14.50
N PRO A 953 7.84 10.91 -15.01
CA PRO A 953 7.56 12.14 -14.31
C PRO A 953 7.09 11.81 -12.90
N LYS A 954 7.91 12.17 -11.91
CA LYS A 954 7.57 12.05 -10.50
C LYS A 954 6.60 13.18 -10.17
N THR A 955 5.31 12.91 -10.34
CA THR A 955 4.22 13.82 -9.99
C THR A 955 4.00 13.79 -8.48
N GLY A 956 3.89 14.97 -7.87
CA GLY A 956 3.67 15.11 -6.44
C GLY A 956 4.91 15.21 -5.57
N PHE A 957 4.69 15.02 -4.26
CA PHE A 957 5.74 15.14 -3.28
C PHE A 957 6.60 13.88 -3.25
N HIS A 958 7.90 14.08 -3.04
CA HIS A 958 8.91 13.04 -2.84
C HIS A 958 9.95 13.51 -1.82
N LEU A 959 10.48 12.58 -1.04
CA LEU A 959 11.61 12.82 -0.14
C LEU A 959 12.86 12.16 -0.76
N GLN A 960 13.90 12.95 -1.04
CA GLN A 960 15.22 12.44 -1.40
C GLN A 960 16.11 12.44 -0.16
N GLN A 961 16.74 11.30 0.13
CA GLN A 961 17.52 11.12 1.34
C GLN A 961 19.03 11.22 1.06
N HIS A 962 19.72 11.98 1.89
CA HIS A 962 21.17 12.08 1.94
C HIS A 962 21.68 11.75 3.36
N ASP A 963 22.99 11.65 3.53
CA ASP A 963 23.61 11.26 4.81
C ASP A 963 23.39 12.27 5.94
N ASP A 964 23.17 13.53 5.61
CA ASP A 964 23.12 14.66 6.54
C ASP A 964 21.85 15.53 6.42
N HIS A 965 21.05 15.32 5.37
CA HIS A 965 19.81 16.05 5.10
C HIS A 965 18.80 15.26 4.26
N PHE A 966 17.57 15.76 4.18
CA PHE A 966 16.56 15.34 3.21
C PHE A 966 16.20 16.49 2.28
N GLU A 967 15.96 16.21 1.00
CA GLU A 967 15.37 17.16 0.07
C GLU A 967 13.90 16.81 -0.19
N VAL A 968 13.01 17.78 -0.03
CA VAL A 968 11.61 17.64 -0.43
C VAL A 968 11.49 18.14 -1.86
N VAL A 969 10.97 17.27 -2.72
CA VAL A 969 10.73 17.53 -4.14
C VAL A 969 9.23 17.50 -4.39
N LEU A 970 8.69 18.52 -5.06
CA LEU A 970 7.32 18.59 -5.54
C LEU A 970 7.34 18.73 -7.07
N ASP A 971 6.66 17.84 -7.79
CA ASP A 971 6.59 17.84 -9.26
C ASP A 971 7.97 17.90 -9.94
N GLY A 972 8.90 17.08 -9.44
CA GLY A 972 10.27 17.02 -9.92
C GLY A 972 11.16 18.20 -9.48
N GLN A 973 10.66 19.17 -8.72
CA GLN A 973 11.43 20.33 -8.26
C GLN A 973 11.63 20.34 -6.74
N ARG A 974 12.87 20.56 -6.29
CA ARG A 974 13.15 20.74 -4.86
C ARG A 974 12.47 22.00 -4.30
N ILE A 975 11.65 21.84 -3.27
CA ILE A 975 10.92 22.94 -2.63
C ILE A 975 11.42 23.28 -1.21
N ALA A 976 12.12 22.36 -0.55
CA ALA A 976 12.71 22.58 0.77
C ALA A 976 13.81 21.54 1.05
N THR A 977 14.70 21.87 2.00
CA THR A 977 15.70 20.94 2.52
C THR A 977 15.56 20.84 4.04
N TYR A 978 15.49 19.62 4.57
CA TYR A 978 15.52 19.35 6.01
C TYR A 978 16.92 18.91 6.43
N GLN A 979 17.69 19.83 7.00
CA GLN A 979 19.05 19.57 7.48
C GLN A 979 18.99 19.04 8.91
N PHE A 980 19.48 17.81 9.15
CA PHE A 980 19.50 17.21 10.49
C PHE A 980 20.91 16.97 11.05
N ARG A 981 21.96 17.09 10.21
CA ARG A 981 23.36 16.99 10.64
C ARG A 981 24.19 18.10 10.00
N HIS A 982 24.88 18.91 10.79
CA HIS A 982 25.81 19.94 10.32
C HIS A 982 26.83 20.31 11.42
N ASP A 983 28.03 20.73 11.03
CA ASP A 983 29.09 21.14 11.95
C ASP A 983 28.80 22.41 12.78
N LYS A 984 27.94 23.30 12.28
CA LYS A 984 27.69 24.65 12.86
C LYS A 984 26.24 24.87 13.23
N VAL A 985 25.30 24.14 12.62
CA VAL A 985 23.89 24.12 13.00
C VAL A 985 23.67 22.84 13.79
N LEU A 986 23.57 22.97 15.11
CA LEU A 986 23.59 21.83 16.02
C LEU A 986 22.19 21.24 16.25
N ARG A 987 21.23 21.54 15.38
CA ARG A 987 19.84 21.11 15.49
C ARG A 987 19.21 20.86 14.11
N PRO A 988 18.16 20.02 14.04
CA PRO A 988 17.38 19.89 12.82
C PRO A 988 16.69 21.21 12.42
N VAL A 989 16.72 21.52 11.13
CA VAL A 989 16.14 22.76 10.59
C VAL A 989 15.70 22.57 9.13
N TRP A 990 14.57 23.18 8.78
CA TRP A 990 14.14 23.33 7.40
C TRP A 990 14.78 24.59 6.81
N ILE A 991 15.50 24.45 5.70
CA ILE A 991 16.21 25.53 5.00
C ILE A 991 15.82 25.57 3.53
N ASN A 992 16.07 26.70 2.86
CA ASN A 992 15.88 26.85 1.42
C ASN A 992 14.45 26.56 0.94
N LEU A 993 13.44 26.99 1.72
CA LEU A 993 12.03 26.87 1.37
C LEU A 993 11.70 27.85 0.24
N VAL A 994 11.09 27.35 -0.84
CA VAL A 994 10.63 28.12 -2.00
C VAL A 994 9.13 27.95 -2.26
N THR A 995 8.49 28.95 -2.87
CA THR A 995 7.12 28.82 -3.40
C THR A 995 7.05 27.86 -4.59
N PRO A 996 5.86 27.40 -5.02
CA PRO A 996 5.72 26.65 -6.28
C PRO A 996 6.26 27.42 -7.50
N GLY A 997 6.12 28.75 -7.52
CA GLY A 997 6.76 29.64 -8.49
C GLY A 997 8.24 29.94 -8.21
N ARG A 998 8.92 29.10 -7.41
CA ARG A 998 10.37 29.07 -7.17
C ARG A 998 10.95 30.33 -6.51
N ARG A 999 10.14 31.06 -5.72
CA ARG A 999 10.62 32.21 -4.95
C ARG A 999 11.11 31.78 -3.57
N GLN A 1000 12.35 32.11 -3.24
CA GLN A 1000 12.97 31.81 -1.95
C GLN A 1000 12.35 32.64 -0.82
N VAL A 1001 11.56 32.01 0.07
CA VAL A 1001 10.82 32.70 1.14
C VAL A 1001 11.51 32.68 2.49
N THR A 1002 12.37 31.69 2.73
CA THR A 1002 13.26 31.67 3.91
C THR A 1002 14.61 32.28 3.55
N ARG A 1003 15.43 32.67 4.53
CA ARG A 1003 16.80 33.10 4.23
C ARG A 1003 17.57 31.97 3.53
N ASN A 1004 18.40 32.33 2.54
CA ASN A 1004 19.27 31.34 1.89
C ASN A 1004 20.21 30.70 2.91
N TYR A 1005 20.46 29.41 2.68
CA TYR A 1005 21.47 28.65 3.39
C TYR A 1005 22.35 27.86 2.41
N PRO A 1006 23.69 28.09 2.40
CA PRO A 1006 24.39 29.12 3.19
C PRO A 1006 23.98 30.55 2.80
N PRO A 1007 24.08 31.54 3.71
CA PRO A 1007 23.74 32.92 3.41
C PRO A 1007 24.62 33.49 2.29
N ARG A 1008 24.02 34.24 1.36
CA ARG A 1008 24.77 34.99 0.33
C ARG A 1008 25.35 36.27 0.96
N VAL A 1009 26.62 36.56 0.72
CA VAL A 1009 27.27 37.78 1.22
C VAL A 1009 27.36 38.79 0.07
N PRO A 1010 26.95 40.08 0.26
CA PRO A 1010 26.47 40.71 1.51
C PRO A 1010 24.94 40.61 1.73
N ASP A 1011 24.18 40.06 0.80
CA ASP A 1011 22.72 40.24 0.75
C ASP A 1011 21.93 39.57 1.89
N ASP A 1012 22.47 38.51 2.49
CA ASP A 1012 21.82 37.71 3.52
C ASP A 1012 22.47 37.85 4.92
N VAL A 1013 23.37 38.81 5.12
CA VAL A 1013 23.89 39.15 6.46
C VAL A 1013 22.91 40.06 7.24
N ASP A 1014 23.02 40.04 8.56
CA ASP A 1014 22.20 40.89 9.42
C ASP A 1014 22.69 42.34 9.40
N PRO A 1015 21.79 43.34 9.45
CA PRO A 1015 22.19 44.76 9.54
C PRO A 1015 23.08 44.99 10.75
N GLY A 1016 24.31 45.48 10.54
CA GLY A 1016 25.30 45.74 11.60
C GLY A 1016 26.25 44.57 11.92
N TYR A 1017 26.17 43.45 11.21
CA TYR A 1017 27.16 42.36 11.32
C TYR A 1017 28.55 42.81 10.86
N LYS A 1018 29.55 42.71 11.74
CA LYS A 1018 30.97 42.86 11.39
C LYS A 1018 31.59 41.46 11.31
N ALA A 1019 32.12 41.09 10.14
CA ALA A 1019 32.76 39.78 9.91
C ALA A 1019 33.94 39.50 10.86
N GLU A 1020 34.46 40.54 11.51
CA GLU A 1020 35.70 40.55 12.27
C GLU A 1020 35.54 40.14 13.76
N SER A 1021 34.32 40.00 14.28
CA SER A 1021 34.08 39.87 15.72
C SER A 1021 34.21 38.45 16.30
N GLY A 1022 34.62 37.43 15.53
CA GLY A 1022 35.05 36.11 16.03
C GLY A 1022 34.05 35.26 16.86
N GLY A 1023 32.88 35.80 17.22
CA GLY A 1023 31.82 35.10 17.95
C GLY A 1023 30.89 34.32 17.02
N ILE A 1024 30.20 33.32 17.58
CA ILE A 1024 29.24 32.42 16.93
C ILE A 1024 28.48 33.18 15.83
N ILE A 1025 28.73 32.75 14.59
CA ILE A 1025 28.22 33.37 13.37
C ILE A 1025 26.69 33.35 13.45
N HIS A 1026 26.06 34.50 13.73
CA HIS A 1026 24.60 34.71 13.74
C HIS A 1026 23.89 34.06 12.52
N PRO A 1027 24.52 33.97 11.33
CA PRO A 1027 23.98 33.17 10.25
C PRO A 1027 23.78 31.66 10.49
N HIS A 1028 24.40 30.99 11.44
CA HIS A 1028 24.05 29.59 11.72
C HIS A 1028 22.94 29.45 12.78
N ILE A 1029 22.59 30.55 13.46
CA ILE A 1029 21.57 30.59 14.52
C ILE A 1029 20.18 30.78 13.94
N HIS A 1030 19.99 31.61 12.90
CA HIS A 1030 18.68 31.84 12.28
C HIS A 1030 18.69 31.46 10.79
N THR A 1031 18.29 30.23 10.44
CA THR A 1031 18.59 29.64 9.11
C THR A 1031 17.38 29.31 8.25
N GLY A 1032 16.18 29.16 8.81
CA GLY A 1032 14.98 28.82 8.05
C GLY A 1032 13.75 28.62 8.94
N VAL A 1033 13.22 27.40 9.05
CA VAL A 1033 12.12 27.05 9.97
C VAL A 1033 12.57 25.94 10.92
N TRP A 1034 12.51 26.17 12.24
CA TRP A 1034 12.99 25.21 13.24
C TRP A 1034 12.17 25.25 14.53
N LEU A 1035 12.19 24.16 15.28
CA LEU A 1035 11.82 24.19 16.70
C LEU A 1035 13.07 24.57 17.50
N GLY A 1036 13.02 25.70 18.19
CA GLY A 1036 14.13 26.24 18.98
C GLY A 1036 13.73 26.41 20.43
N PHE A 1037 14.64 26.12 21.35
CA PHE A 1037 14.39 26.24 22.79
C PHE A 1037 15.60 26.89 23.46
N GLY A 1038 15.38 28.04 24.10
CA GLY A 1038 16.43 28.77 24.81
C GLY A 1038 16.87 28.09 26.11
N ASP A 1039 16.02 27.25 26.70
CA ASP A 1039 16.32 26.48 27.90
C ASP A 1039 15.48 25.18 27.97
N ILE A 1040 16.14 24.04 27.88
CA ILE A 1040 15.61 22.74 28.31
C ILE A 1040 16.59 22.14 29.32
N ASP A 1041 16.12 21.92 30.54
CA ASP A 1041 16.91 21.36 31.65
C ASP A 1041 18.25 22.11 31.91
N GLY A 1042 18.30 23.42 31.67
CA GLY A 1042 19.48 24.27 31.82
C GLY A 1042 20.36 24.37 30.57
N HIS A 1043 19.93 23.84 29.43
CA HIS A 1043 20.70 23.79 28.18
C HIS A 1043 20.03 24.57 27.04
N ASP A 1044 20.84 25.33 26.30
CA ASP A 1044 20.38 26.21 25.22
C ASP A 1044 20.56 25.58 23.83
N TYR A 1045 19.44 25.32 23.16
CA TYR A 1045 19.39 24.79 21.79
C TYR A 1045 19.09 25.87 20.75
N TRP A 1046 18.62 27.05 21.19
CA TRP A 1046 18.35 28.20 20.34
C TRP A 1046 19.64 28.81 19.77
N ARG A 1047 20.63 29.08 20.64
CA ARG A 1047 21.91 29.74 20.30
C ARG A 1047 22.95 28.79 19.70
N ASN A 1048 22.55 27.56 19.34
CA ASN A 1048 23.43 26.46 18.89
C ASN A 1048 24.53 26.11 19.92
N THR A 1049 24.19 26.12 21.20
CA THR A 1049 25.14 25.77 22.27
C THR A 1049 25.11 24.27 22.56
N ALA A 1050 23.91 23.69 22.69
CA ALA A 1050 23.67 22.26 22.87
C ALA A 1050 23.19 21.59 21.56
N ARG A 1051 23.41 20.27 21.44
CA ARG A 1051 23.17 19.51 20.20
C ARG A 1051 21.89 18.69 20.26
N ILE A 1052 21.15 18.67 19.15
CA ILE A 1052 20.07 17.72 18.87
C ILE A 1052 20.56 16.80 17.75
N GLU A 1053 20.45 15.50 17.97
CA GLU A 1053 20.85 14.48 17.00
C GLU A 1053 19.64 13.69 16.52
N GLN A 1054 19.46 13.61 15.21
CA GLN A 1054 18.49 12.68 14.62
C GLN A 1054 19.03 11.26 14.71
N LEU A 1055 18.22 10.39 15.29
CA LEU A 1055 18.48 8.96 15.45
C LEU A 1055 17.87 8.15 14.30
N GLU A 1056 16.64 8.47 13.90
CA GLU A 1056 15.86 7.64 12.99
C GLU A 1056 14.96 8.48 12.07
N LEU A 1057 14.73 7.96 10.86
CA LEU A 1057 13.67 8.36 9.93
C LEU A 1057 12.67 7.21 9.85
N ILE A 1058 11.40 7.49 10.12
CA ILE A 1058 10.34 6.50 10.26
C ILE A 1058 9.21 6.82 9.28
N GLY A 1059 8.68 5.79 8.61
CA GLY A 1059 7.35 5.85 7.98
C GLY A 1059 7.19 6.89 6.86
N VAL A 1060 8.15 7.00 5.94
CA VAL A 1060 8.03 7.89 4.77
C VAL A 1060 6.89 7.42 3.85
N LYS A 1061 5.89 8.26 3.65
CA LYS A 1061 4.76 8.03 2.73
C LYS A 1061 4.62 9.23 1.78
N SER A 1062 4.55 8.96 0.48
CA SER A 1062 4.50 9.97 -0.58
C SER A 1062 3.30 9.74 -1.49
N SER A 1063 2.67 10.83 -1.94
CA SER A 1063 1.62 10.83 -2.96
C SER A 1063 1.68 12.11 -3.82
N ALA A 1064 0.79 12.20 -4.80
CA ALA A 1064 0.62 13.37 -5.67
C ALA A 1064 0.43 14.69 -4.87
N ASP A 1065 -0.24 14.60 -3.72
CA ASP A 1065 -0.71 15.76 -2.97
C ASP A 1065 -0.14 15.86 -1.56
N ARG A 1066 0.50 14.80 -1.04
CA ARG A 1066 1.04 14.77 0.32
C ARG A 1066 2.38 14.05 0.43
N LEU A 1067 3.16 14.43 1.43
CA LEU A 1067 4.32 13.69 1.92
C LEU A 1067 4.29 13.68 3.45
N SER A 1068 4.38 12.51 4.06
CA SER A 1068 4.47 12.39 5.52
C SER A 1068 5.66 11.54 5.91
N PHE A 1069 6.32 11.90 6.99
CA PHE A 1069 7.39 11.12 7.60
C PHE A 1069 7.55 11.53 9.07
N GLU A 1070 8.14 10.65 9.85
CA GLU A 1070 8.45 10.90 11.26
C GLU A 1070 9.96 10.83 11.48
N VAL A 1071 10.48 11.65 12.40
CA VAL A 1071 11.87 11.56 12.84
C VAL A 1071 11.93 11.41 14.36
N LEU A 1072 12.89 10.62 14.82
CA LEU A 1072 13.24 10.51 16.23
C LEU A 1072 14.55 11.24 16.48
N ASN A 1073 14.54 12.20 17.41
CA ASN A 1073 15.69 12.97 17.82
C ASN A 1073 16.02 12.73 19.30
N ARG A 1074 17.29 12.88 19.67
CA ARG A 1074 17.73 13.03 21.07
C ARG A 1074 18.35 14.40 21.31
N PHE A 1075 18.06 14.97 22.48
CA PHE A 1075 18.59 16.25 22.93
C PHE A 1075 19.75 15.98 23.88
N LEU A 1076 20.92 16.54 23.60
CA LEU A 1076 22.12 16.35 24.43
C LEU A 1076 22.40 17.58 25.27
N THR A 1077 22.96 17.35 26.45
CA THR A 1077 23.57 18.39 27.30
C THR A 1077 24.67 19.16 26.56
N THR A 1078 25.01 20.36 27.03
CA THR A 1078 26.01 21.25 26.37
C THR A 1078 27.39 20.61 26.22
N ASP A 1079 27.79 19.73 27.14
CA ASP A 1079 29.05 18.96 27.07
C ASP A 1079 28.94 17.70 26.18
N GLY A 1080 27.75 17.41 25.65
CA GLY A 1080 27.45 16.24 24.82
C GLY A 1080 27.43 14.91 25.56
N GLN A 1081 27.61 14.88 26.89
CA GLN A 1081 27.83 13.63 27.63
C GLN A 1081 26.53 12.91 28.00
N ARG A 1082 25.43 13.64 28.13
CA ARG A 1082 24.17 13.12 28.66
C ARG A 1082 22.97 13.52 27.81
N GLU A 1083 22.02 12.60 27.65
CA GLU A 1083 20.71 12.86 27.03
C GLU A 1083 19.79 13.63 28.00
N VAL A 1084 19.11 14.66 27.50
CA VAL A 1084 18.13 15.47 28.23
C VAL A 1084 16.72 14.94 28.04
N CYS A 1085 16.30 14.76 26.80
CA CYS A 1085 15.04 14.15 26.42
C CYS A 1085 15.11 13.63 24.97
N ARG A 1086 14.08 12.89 24.57
CA ARG A 1086 13.85 12.52 23.17
C ARG A 1086 12.70 13.33 22.61
N GLN A 1087 12.71 13.47 21.29
CA GLN A 1087 11.66 14.15 20.55
C GLN A 1087 11.28 13.30 19.35
N ARG A 1088 10.01 12.91 19.28
CA ARG A 1088 9.39 12.36 18.08
C ARG A 1088 8.70 13.50 17.34
N VAL A 1089 8.99 13.69 16.05
CA VAL A 1089 8.33 14.72 15.24
C VAL A 1089 7.75 14.10 13.99
N ARG A 1090 6.43 14.20 13.83
CA ARG A 1090 5.75 13.86 12.58
C ARG A 1090 5.63 15.12 11.72
N TYR A 1091 6.10 15.03 10.49
CA TYR A 1091 5.93 16.04 9.45
C TYR A 1091 4.91 15.57 8.42
N GLU A 1092 4.03 16.47 8.00
CA GLU A 1092 3.07 16.23 6.92
C GLU A 1092 3.03 17.46 6.00
N LEU A 1093 3.52 17.27 4.77
CA LEU A 1093 3.49 18.26 3.72
C LEU A 1093 2.31 18.00 2.80
N ALA A 1094 1.65 19.06 2.34
CA ALA A 1094 0.57 18.94 1.37
C ALA A 1094 0.49 20.15 0.43
N ARG A 1095 -0.14 19.98 -0.72
CA ARG A 1095 -0.49 21.12 -1.59
C ARG A 1095 -1.44 22.06 -0.86
N HIS A 1096 -1.31 23.35 -1.12
CA HIS A 1096 -2.22 24.39 -0.65
C HIS A 1096 -2.64 25.25 -1.85
N PRO A 1097 -3.89 25.75 -1.95
CA PRO A 1097 -4.32 26.55 -3.10
C PRO A 1097 -3.43 27.78 -3.39
N GLN A 1098 -2.80 28.31 -2.34
CA GLN A 1098 -1.89 29.46 -2.43
C GLN A 1098 -0.40 29.06 -2.33
N GLY A 1099 -0.06 27.77 -2.37
CA GLY A 1099 1.33 27.31 -2.20
C GLY A 1099 1.44 25.86 -1.74
N TRP A 1100 2.14 25.63 -0.64
CA TRP A 1100 2.19 24.32 0.02
C TRP A 1100 2.27 24.50 1.54
N LYS A 1101 1.81 23.50 2.28
CA LYS A 1101 1.82 23.49 3.74
C LYS A 1101 2.75 22.42 4.30
N LEU A 1102 3.24 22.67 5.51
CA LEU A 1102 4.02 21.78 6.37
C LEU A 1102 3.38 21.79 7.76
N ASP A 1103 2.66 20.72 8.07
CA ASP A 1103 2.17 20.42 9.41
C ASP A 1103 3.27 19.68 10.19
N LEU A 1104 3.53 20.10 11.42
CA LEU A 1104 4.48 19.44 12.31
C LEU A 1104 3.85 19.18 13.68
N ALA A 1105 3.98 17.95 14.17
CA ALA A 1105 3.52 17.51 15.48
C ALA A 1105 4.68 16.86 16.24
N ALA A 1106 5.18 17.56 17.27
CA ALA A 1106 6.31 17.16 18.09
C ALA A 1106 5.86 16.65 19.46
N GLU A 1107 6.42 15.53 19.89
CA GLU A 1107 6.24 14.93 21.21
C GLU A 1107 7.60 14.80 21.89
N PHE A 1108 7.77 15.44 23.04
CA PHE A 1108 8.97 15.41 23.87
C PHE A 1108 8.75 14.49 25.08
N PHE A 1109 9.67 13.58 25.34
CA PHE A 1109 9.54 12.60 26.42
C PHE A 1109 10.89 12.14 26.96
N ASN A 1110 10.88 11.60 28.18
CA ASN A 1110 12.04 10.94 28.79
C ASN A 1110 11.53 9.86 29.76
N ASP A 1111 11.91 8.60 29.52
CA ASP A 1111 11.44 7.45 30.32
C ASP A 1111 12.27 7.20 31.58
N GLU A 1112 13.40 7.91 31.74
CA GLU A 1112 14.35 7.70 32.83
C GLU A 1112 14.26 8.78 33.91
N ARG A 1113 13.97 10.04 33.54
CA ARG A 1113 13.91 11.17 34.49
C ARG A 1113 12.98 12.30 34.06
N ASP A 1114 12.64 13.16 35.02
CA ASP A 1114 12.00 14.45 34.79
C ASP A 1114 12.94 15.38 34.00
N PHE A 1115 12.36 16.27 33.19
CA PHE A 1115 13.04 17.41 32.57
C PHE A 1115 12.09 18.62 32.52
N TYR A 1116 12.58 19.80 32.13
CA TYR A 1116 11.72 20.98 32.06
C TYR A 1116 12.08 21.89 30.89
N PHE A 1117 11.09 22.66 30.45
CA PHE A 1117 11.27 23.83 29.59
C PHE A 1117 11.29 25.10 30.43
N GLY A 1118 12.32 25.93 30.26
CA GLY A 1118 12.41 27.25 30.88
C GLY A 1118 11.62 28.30 30.10
N ASP A 1119 11.02 29.26 30.82
CA ASP A 1119 10.41 30.46 30.22
C ASP A 1119 11.47 31.37 29.60
N GLN A 1120 11.68 31.21 28.29
CA GLN A 1120 12.52 32.06 27.45
C GLN A 1120 11.70 32.55 26.28
N GLU A 1121 11.98 33.78 25.82
CA GLU A 1121 11.29 34.34 24.66
C GLU A 1121 11.58 33.60 23.36
N GLU A 1122 12.68 32.83 23.32
CA GLU A 1122 13.13 32.08 22.16
C GLU A 1122 12.77 30.57 22.17
N SER A 1123 11.62 30.23 22.76
CA SER A 1123 11.12 28.85 22.85
C SER A 1123 9.89 28.62 21.97
N GLY A 1124 9.93 27.65 21.05
CA GLY A 1124 8.80 27.32 20.15
C GLY A 1124 9.23 27.21 18.69
N LEU A 1125 8.30 27.48 17.76
CA LEU A 1125 8.57 27.42 16.32
C LEU A 1125 9.15 28.75 15.82
N GLY A 1126 10.42 28.74 15.40
CA GLY A 1126 11.12 29.87 14.81
C GLY A 1126 11.10 29.86 13.28
N VAL A 1127 10.95 31.04 12.69
CA VAL A 1127 11.02 31.31 11.26
C VAL A 1127 11.98 32.45 10.98
N ARG A 1128 12.83 32.28 9.96
CA ARG A 1128 13.67 33.31 9.37
C ARG A 1128 13.32 33.52 7.90
N VAL A 1129 12.67 34.65 7.58
CA VAL A 1129 12.31 35.00 6.20
C VAL A 1129 13.51 35.49 5.38
N ALA A 1130 13.37 35.42 4.05
CA ALA A 1130 14.34 35.92 3.09
C ALA A 1130 14.60 37.42 3.25
N SER A 1131 15.79 37.87 2.89
CA SER A 1131 16.22 39.27 3.08
C SER A 1131 15.29 40.31 2.45
N PRO A 1132 14.78 40.12 1.23
CA PRO A 1132 13.83 41.07 0.65
C PRO A 1132 12.45 41.05 1.31
N LEU A 1133 12.11 40.02 2.08
CA LEU A 1133 10.83 39.88 2.80
C LEU A 1133 10.89 40.42 4.24
N ARG A 1134 12.02 40.99 4.69
CA ARG A 1134 12.12 41.62 6.02
C ARG A 1134 11.30 42.91 6.06
N VAL A 1135 10.78 43.28 7.22
CA VAL A 1135 10.23 44.63 7.47
C VAL A 1135 11.35 45.66 7.39
N GLN A 1136 12.49 45.38 8.04
CA GLN A 1136 13.64 46.26 8.01
C GLN A 1136 14.43 46.07 6.71
N GLY A 1137 14.41 47.09 5.85
CA GLY A 1137 15.20 47.13 4.62
C GLY A 1137 14.68 46.25 3.48
N GLY A 1138 13.49 45.66 3.63
CA GLY A 1138 12.80 44.87 2.60
C GLY A 1138 11.38 45.38 2.33
N SER A 1139 10.59 44.57 1.65
CA SER A 1139 9.18 44.83 1.32
C SER A 1139 8.20 44.20 2.33
N GLY A 1140 8.74 43.63 3.42
CA GLY A 1140 8.01 42.78 4.33
C GLY A 1140 7.05 43.49 5.28
N ARG A 1141 6.08 42.73 5.77
CA ARG A 1141 5.15 43.08 6.83
C ARG A 1141 4.90 41.85 7.68
N ILE A 1142 4.81 42.04 9.00
CA ILE A 1142 4.33 41.01 9.92
C ILE A 1142 2.90 41.36 10.28
N THR A 1143 1.97 40.40 10.20
CA THR A 1143 0.59 40.56 10.66
C THR A 1143 0.18 39.38 11.53
N ASN A 1144 -0.81 39.57 12.40
CA ASN A 1144 -1.38 38.49 13.19
C ASN A 1144 -2.92 38.50 13.12
N SER A 1145 -3.54 37.51 13.76
CA SER A 1145 -5.00 37.35 13.79
C SER A 1145 -5.78 38.50 14.43
N LEU A 1146 -5.11 39.38 15.17
CA LEU A 1146 -5.70 40.57 15.79
C LEU A 1146 -5.61 41.81 14.88
N GLY A 1147 -5.02 41.68 13.69
CA GLY A 1147 -4.78 42.79 12.76
C GLY A 1147 -3.61 43.68 13.16
N GLU A 1148 -2.81 43.26 14.15
CA GLU A 1148 -1.63 43.98 14.60
C GLU A 1148 -0.48 43.82 13.60
N VAL A 1149 0.45 44.78 13.59
CA VAL A 1149 1.42 44.92 12.50
C VAL A 1149 2.84 45.15 13.01
N ASN A 1150 3.79 44.44 12.41
CA ASN A 1150 5.23 44.54 12.64
C ASN A 1150 5.63 44.34 14.11
N TYR A 1151 6.92 44.49 14.43
CA TYR A 1151 7.44 44.32 15.79
C TYR A 1151 6.62 45.07 16.86
N ALA A 1152 6.29 46.34 16.59
CA ALA A 1152 5.61 47.20 17.56
C ALA A 1152 4.22 46.70 17.97
N GLY A 1153 3.51 46.00 17.08
CA GLY A 1153 2.18 45.48 17.34
C GLY A 1153 2.12 43.99 17.65
N THR A 1154 3.10 43.19 17.22
CA THR A 1154 3.02 41.72 17.28
C THR A 1154 3.91 41.08 18.34
N TRP A 1155 4.91 41.82 18.86
CA TRP A 1155 5.83 41.25 19.83
C TRP A 1155 5.20 41.14 21.23
N GLY A 1156 5.25 39.93 21.79
CA GLY A 1156 4.73 39.62 23.12
C GLY A 1156 3.22 39.46 23.20
N HIS A 1157 2.51 39.55 22.08
CA HIS A 1157 1.06 39.44 22.01
C HIS A 1157 0.65 38.00 21.68
N GLU A 1158 -0.45 37.53 22.27
CA GLU A 1158 -1.07 36.26 21.91
C GLU A 1158 -1.98 36.43 20.69
N ALA A 1159 -1.88 35.51 19.74
CA ALA A 1159 -2.71 35.51 18.54
C ALA A 1159 -2.90 34.07 18.03
N ALA A 1160 -3.91 33.85 17.20
CA ALA A 1160 -4.22 32.54 16.63
C ALA A 1160 -3.30 32.16 15.47
N TRP A 1161 -2.69 33.15 14.81
CA TRP A 1161 -1.76 32.95 13.69
C TRP A 1161 -0.96 34.23 13.42
N TRP A 1162 0.17 34.06 12.72
CA TRP A 1162 1.00 35.14 12.20
C TRP A 1162 1.36 34.90 10.73
N ASP A 1163 1.46 35.97 9.96
CA ASP A 1163 2.00 35.98 8.62
C ASP A 1163 3.21 36.91 8.54
N TYR A 1164 4.31 36.43 7.94
CA TYR A 1164 5.45 37.27 7.58
C TYR A 1164 5.64 37.20 6.08
N SER A 1165 5.14 38.21 5.38
CA SER A 1165 5.05 38.24 3.93
C SER A 1165 5.45 39.60 3.36
N GLY A 1166 5.72 39.63 2.07
CA GLY A 1166 6.18 40.81 1.33
C GLY A 1166 6.09 40.55 -0.16
N THR A 1167 6.95 41.18 -0.93
CA THR A 1167 7.00 41.05 -2.40
C THR A 1167 8.38 40.55 -2.86
N LEU A 1168 8.40 39.50 -3.68
CA LEU A 1168 9.58 39.01 -4.42
C LEU A 1168 9.28 39.04 -5.93
N ASP A 1169 10.15 39.68 -6.71
CA ASP A 1169 10.00 39.86 -8.16
C ASP A 1169 8.63 40.44 -8.55
N GLY A 1170 8.16 41.42 -7.78
CA GLY A 1170 6.85 42.06 -7.99
C GLY A 1170 5.63 41.21 -7.61
N LYS A 1171 5.81 39.99 -7.10
CA LYS A 1171 4.71 39.12 -6.64
C LYS A 1171 4.66 39.00 -5.11
N PRO A 1172 3.47 39.06 -4.50
CA PRO A 1172 3.31 38.80 -3.07
C PRO A 1172 3.69 37.35 -2.72
N CYS A 1173 4.40 37.13 -1.62
CA CYS A 1173 4.69 35.80 -1.08
C CYS A 1173 5.19 35.91 0.37
N GLY A 1174 5.19 34.79 1.10
CA GLY A 1174 5.57 34.79 2.51
C GLY A 1174 5.44 33.44 3.19
N ILE A 1175 5.51 33.50 4.53
CA ILE A 1175 5.36 32.35 5.41
C ILE A 1175 4.30 32.68 6.45
N PHE A 1176 3.20 31.94 6.39
CA PHE A 1176 2.15 31.95 7.39
C PHE A 1176 2.38 30.82 8.39
N VAL A 1177 2.14 31.09 9.68
CA VAL A 1177 2.31 30.13 10.77
C VAL A 1177 1.10 30.17 11.69
N GLN A 1178 0.50 29.00 11.90
CA GLN A 1178 -0.62 28.78 12.82
C GLN A 1178 -0.25 27.73 13.86
N PRO A 1179 -0.19 28.09 15.15
CA PRO A 1179 -0.12 27.12 16.24
C PRO A 1179 -1.35 26.22 16.25
N HIS A 1180 -1.17 24.93 16.57
CA HIS A 1180 -2.29 24.02 16.72
C HIS A 1180 -3.09 24.38 17.98
N ALA A 1181 -4.42 24.25 17.91
CA ALA A 1181 -5.32 24.50 19.04
C ALA A 1181 -5.09 23.55 20.23
N THR A 1182 -4.41 22.41 19.98
CA THR A 1182 -4.03 21.42 20.99
C THR A 1182 -2.74 21.76 21.73
N ASN A 1183 -2.07 22.87 21.40
CA ASN A 1183 -0.92 23.34 22.16
C ASN A 1183 -1.34 23.63 23.62
N PRO A 1184 -0.48 23.33 24.62
CA PRO A 1184 -0.84 23.45 26.03
C PRO A 1184 -1.26 24.86 26.47
N ARG A 1185 -0.87 25.89 25.70
CA ARG A 1185 -1.20 27.30 25.93
C ARG A 1185 -1.32 28.04 24.58
N PRO A 1186 -2.09 29.14 24.52
CA PRO A 1186 -2.00 30.08 23.41
C PRO A 1186 -0.56 30.51 23.20
N CYS A 1187 -0.13 30.59 21.93
CA CYS A 1187 1.19 31.08 21.63
C CYS A 1187 1.21 32.60 21.63
N TRP A 1188 2.34 33.20 22.04
CA TRP A 1188 2.63 34.60 21.82
C TRP A 1188 3.83 34.77 20.89
N GLY A 1189 3.88 35.88 20.16
CA GLY A 1189 4.89 36.12 19.13
C GLY A 1189 6.15 36.80 19.67
N HIS A 1190 7.32 36.18 19.57
CA HIS A 1190 8.61 36.89 19.62
C HIS A 1190 8.99 37.28 18.18
N THR A 1191 8.48 38.43 17.72
CA THR A 1191 8.71 38.96 16.37
C THR A 1191 9.82 40.02 16.36
N ARG A 1192 10.52 40.13 15.22
CA ARG A 1192 11.59 41.10 14.96
C ARG A 1192 11.56 41.55 13.51
N ASP A 1193 11.59 42.87 13.30
CA ASP A 1193 11.53 43.49 11.97
C ASP A 1193 12.72 43.11 11.06
N TYR A 1194 13.84 42.65 11.62
CA TYR A 1194 14.98 42.16 10.83
C TYR A 1194 14.79 40.75 10.24
N GLY A 1195 13.63 40.12 10.42
CA GLY A 1195 13.25 38.89 9.70
C GLY A 1195 13.03 37.65 10.55
N VAL A 1196 12.94 37.76 11.87
CA VAL A 1196 12.73 36.62 12.79
C VAL A 1196 11.34 36.68 13.40
N MET A 1197 10.71 35.51 13.51
CA MET A 1197 9.47 35.30 14.26
C MET A 1197 9.54 33.97 14.98
N VAL A 1198 9.21 33.95 16.27
CA VAL A 1198 9.08 32.72 17.06
C VAL A 1198 7.69 32.69 17.70
N LEU A 1199 6.96 31.59 17.54
CA LEU A 1199 5.66 31.40 18.18
C LEU A 1199 5.84 30.55 19.44
N ASN A 1200 5.58 31.16 20.60
CA ASN A 1200 6.02 30.65 21.89
C ASN A 1200 4.83 30.16 22.75
N PRO A 1201 4.74 28.86 23.09
CA PRO A 1201 3.66 28.28 23.87
C PRO A 1201 3.92 28.28 25.40
N PHE A 1202 4.96 28.96 25.87
CA PHE A 1202 5.33 29.01 27.30
C PHE A 1202 4.88 30.32 27.96
N PRO A 1203 4.64 30.33 29.28
CA PRO A 1203 4.10 31.50 29.97
C PRO A 1203 5.08 32.65 29.89
N ARG A 1204 4.62 33.87 29.63
CA ARG A 1204 5.46 35.07 29.61
C ARG A 1204 5.55 35.69 31.00
N GLN A 1205 6.75 35.84 31.57
CA GLN A 1205 6.94 36.59 32.82
C GLN A 1205 6.74 38.12 32.66
N PRO A 1206 6.09 38.79 33.63
CA PRO A 1206 6.13 40.24 33.77
C PRO A 1206 7.57 40.73 33.97
N LYS A 1207 7.89 41.92 33.46
CA LYS A 1207 9.26 42.48 33.54
C LYS A 1207 9.75 42.64 34.98
N GLU A 1208 8.85 42.72 35.96
CA GLU A 1208 9.16 43.02 37.36
C GLU A 1208 9.53 41.80 38.22
N SER A 1209 9.37 40.56 37.75
CA SER A 1209 9.42 39.33 38.59
C SER A 1209 10.35 38.23 38.07
N ARG A 1210 11.54 38.61 37.61
CA ARG A 1210 12.54 37.70 36.99
C ARG A 1210 13.15 36.60 37.87
N GLU A 1211 12.75 36.43 39.13
CA GLU A 1211 13.09 35.21 39.89
C GLU A 1211 11.95 34.78 40.84
N PRO A 1212 11.70 33.46 40.99
CA PRO A 1212 12.31 32.33 40.28
C PRO A 1212 11.56 31.95 38.99
N TYR A 1213 12.35 31.56 37.96
CA TYR A 1213 11.93 31.11 36.62
C TYR A 1213 10.71 30.18 36.61
N VAL A 1214 9.70 30.47 35.78
CA VAL A 1214 8.61 29.53 35.52
C VAL A 1214 9.15 28.35 34.71
N LYS A 1215 9.03 27.15 35.26
CA LYS A 1215 9.43 25.90 34.60
C LYS A 1215 8.19 25.11 34.21
N THR A 1216 8.12 24.69 32.95
CA THR A 1216 7.15 23.67 32.52
C THR A 1216 7.82 22.31 32.65
N VAL A 1217 7.56 21.62 33.76
CA VAL A 1217 8.16 20.30 34.07
C VAL A 1217 7.40 19.20 33.35
N VAL A 1218 8.12 18.28 32.73
CA VAL A 1218 7.61 17.04 32.15
C VAL A 1218 8.10 15.89 33.04
N LYS A 1219 7.16 15.11 33.60
CA LYS A 1219 7.54 13.99 34.47
C LYS A 1219 8.09 12.81 33.68
N LYS A 1220 8.93 12.02 34.33
CA LYS A 1220 9.39 10.73 33.83
C LYS A 1220 8.21 9.90 33.31
N GLY A 1221 8.28 9.46 32.05
CA GLY A 1221 7.25 8.66 31.39
C GLY A 1221 6.02 9.45 30.88
N GLU A 1222 5.96 10.76 31.12
CA GLU A 1222 4.99 11.65 30.47
C GLU A 1222 5.56 12.24 29.18
N SER A 1223 4.68 12.80 28.36
CA SER A 1223 5.08 13.51 27.15
C SER A 1223 4.50 14.92 27.06
N PHE A 1224 5.25 15.83 26.46
CA PHE A 1224 4.84 17.20 26.18
C PHE A 1224 4.72 17.39 24.67
N ARG A 1225 3.57 17.89 24.21
CA ARG A 1225 3.24 17.95 22.78
C ARG A 1225 3.13 19.38 22.29
N LEU A 1226 3.68 19.63 21.10
CA LEU A 1226 3.60 20.90 20.38
C LEU A 1226 3.24 20.64 18.91
N GLY A 1227 2.36 21.45 18.35
CA GLY A 1227 1.91 21.37 16.97
C GLY A 1227 1.84 22.73 16.29
N TYR A 1228 2.25 22.78 15.02
CA TYR A 1228 2.20 23.99 14.19
C TYR A 1228 1.91 23.62 12.72
N THR A 1229 1.25 24.55 12.02
CA THR A 1229 1.06 24.53 10.57
C THR A 1229 1.83 25.70 9.97
N VAL A 1230 2.73 25.41 9.03
CA VAL A 1230 3.49 26.40 8.27
C VAL A 1230 3.00 26.37 6.83
N ILE A 1231 2.62 27.51 6.27
CA ILE A 1231 2.20 27.61 4.87
C ILE A 1231 3.18 28.54 4.14
N VAL A 1232 3.86 27.98 3.14
CA VAL A 1232 4.68 28.74 2.19
C VAL A 1232 3.76 29.15 1.06
N HIS A 1233 3.47 30.45 0.95
CA HIS A 1233 2.46 30.94 0.02
C HIS A 1233 3.02 31.90 -1.04
N GLU A 1234 2.36 31.93 -2.17
CA GLU A 1234 2.50 32.88 -3.27
C GLU A 1234 1.12 33.51 -3.56
N GLY A 1235 1.09 34.83 -3.70
CA GLY A 1235 -0.12 35.64 -3.64
C GLY A 1235 -0.40 36.19 -2.24
N ALA A 1236 -1.34 37.13 -2.15
CA ALA A 1236 -1.78 37.69 -0.88
C ALA A 1236 -2.49 36.59 -0.08
N PHE A 1237 -1.91 36.21 1.06
CA PHE A 1237 -2.49 35.17 1.90
C PHE A 1237 -3.73 35.71 2.60
N GLN A 1238 -4.86 35.03 2.41
CA GLN A 1238 -6.07 35.31 3.15
C GLN A 1238 -6.38 34.06 3.98
N PRO A 1239 -6.17 34.09 5.31
CA PRO A 1239 -6.56 32.97 6.13
C PRO A 1239 -8.06 32.75 5.98
N ALA A 1240 -8.46 31.50 5.78
CA ALA A 1240 -9.88 31.12 5.86
C ALA A 1240 -10.41 31.63 7.20
N ARG A 1241 -11.56 32.34 7.19
CA ARG A 1241 -12.21 32.71 8.44
C ARG A 1241 -12.51 31.41 9.20
N PRO A 1242 -12.14 31.32 10.50
CA PRO A 1242 -12.36 30.13 11.29
C PRO A 1242 -13.83 29.72 11.33
#